data_AF-A0A139KYF4-F1
#
_entry.id   AF-A0A139KYF4-F1
#
_cell.length_a   1.000
_cell.length_b   1.000
_cell.length_c   1.000
_cell.angle_alpha   90.00
_cell.angle_beta   90.00
_cell.angle_gamma   90.00
#
_symmetry.space_group_name_H-M   'P 1'
#
loop_
_entity.id
_entity.type
_entity.pdbx_description
1 polymer ?
#
loop_
_entity_poly.entity_id
_entity_poly.type
_entity_poly.pdbx_seq_one_letter_code
_entity_poly.pdbx_strand_id
1 'polypeptide(L)'
;MNISYNWLKEYVNFDLTPDETAAALTSIGLETGGVEEVQTIKGGLEGLVIGEVLTCTEHPNSDHLHITTVNLGDGEPVQIVCGAPNVAAGQKVVVATLGTKLYDGDECFTIKKSKIRGVESTGMICAEDEIGIGTDHAGIIVLPENAVPGTLAKDYYNIKSDYVLEVDITPNRADACSHYGVARDLYAYLIQNGKQATLQRPSVDGFKVENHDLNIEVKVENSEACPHYAGVTVKGVTVKESPEWLQNKLRLIGVRPINNVVDITNYIVHAFGQPLHCFDAGKIKGNEVIVKTMPEGTPFVTLDEVERKLNERDLMICNKEEAMCIAGVFGGLDSGSTEATTDVFIESAYFHPTWVRKTARRHGLNTDASFRFERGIDPNSVIYCLKLAALMVKELAGGTISSEIKDVFTTPAPDFIVDLAYEKVHSLVGKVIPVETIKSIVTSLEMKITNETAEGLTLAVPPYRVDVQRDCDVIEDILRIYGYNNVEIPTTLNSSLTTKGEHDKSNKLQNLIAEQLVGCGFNEILNNSLTRAAYYDGMETYPSNHLVMLLNPLSADLNAMRQTLLFGGLESIAHNANRKNADLKFFEFGNCYHFDADKKNEEKVLAPYSEDYHLGLWVTGKKVSNSWAHADENSSVYELKAYVENILKRLGLDLHNLVVGNLTDDIFAAALSVNTKGGKRLASFGIVTKKLLKAFDIDNEVYFADLNWKELMKAIRSVKISYKEISKFPAVKRDLALLLDKNVQFAEIEKIAYETEKKLLKEVELFDVYEGKNLEAGKKSYAVSFLLQDESQTLNDKMIDKIMSKLVKNLEDKLGAKLR
;
A
#
# COMPACT_ATOMS: atom_id res chain seq x y z
N MET A 1 -3.72 7.03 -13.32
CA MET A 1 -3.96 8.17 -14.23
C MET A 1 -4.34 7.59 -15.57
N ASN A 2 -5.50 7.95 -16.12
CA ASN A 2 -5.95 7.38 -17.40
C ASN A 2 -5.45 8.25 -18.57
N ILE A 3 -4.74 7.61 -19.50
CA ILE A 3 -4.15 8.25 -20.69
C ILE A 3 -4.76 7.62 -21.93
N SER A 4 -5.39 8.44 -22.78
CA SER A 4 -5.86 8.00 -24.09
C SER A 4 -4.66 7.81 -25.02
N TYR A 5 -4.58 6.64 -25.64
CA TYR A 5 -3.57 6.28 -26.63
C TYR A 5 -3.66 7.17 -27.88
N ASN A 6 -4.87 7.45 -28.38
CA ASN A 6 -5.04 8.33 -29.53
C ASN A 6 -4.72 9.79 -29.20
N TRP A 7 -5.05 10.26 -28.01
CA TRP A 7 -4.70 11.61 -27.57
C TRP A 7 -3.19 11.76 -27.38
N LEU A 8 -2.51 10.72 -26.87
CA LEU A 8 -1.05 10.70 -26.80
C LEU A 8 -0.39 10.90 -28.18
N LYS A 9 -0.98 10.31 -29.23
CA LYS A 9 -0.51 10.46 -30.62
C LYS A 9 -0.62 11.87 -31.18
N GLU A 10 -1.42 12.74 -30.58
CA GLU A 10 -1.47 14.15 -30.97
C GLU A 10 -0.19 14.90 -30.55
N TYR A 11 0.49 14.43 -29.49
CA TYR A 11 1.69 15.07 -28.94
C TYR A 11 2.99 14.40 -29.38
N VAL A 12 2.97 13.08 -29.58
CA VAL A 12 4.14 12.32 -30.05
C VAL A 12 3.70 11.32 -31.11
N ASN A 13 4.32 11.35 -32.28
CA ASN A 13 4.06 10.36 -33.32
C ASN A 13 4.85 9.07 -33.04
N PHE A 14 4.15 7.93 -33.11
CA PHE A 14 4.74 6.60 -32.94
C PHE A 14 3.83 5.52 -33.53
N ASP A 15 4.45 4.38 -33.86
CA ASP A 15 3.80 3.23 -34.50
C ASP A 15 3.69 1.99 -33.58
N LEU A 16 4.01 2.13 -32.29
CA LEU A 16 3.80 1.08 -31.28
C LEU A 16 2.31 0.77 -31.12
N THR A 17 1.97 -0.51 -30.99
CA THR A 17 0.63 -0.95 -30.55
C THR A 17 0.35 -0.48 -29.11
N PRO A 18 -0.93 -0.44 -28.66
CA PRO A 18 -1.27 -0.06 -27.29
C PRO A 18 -0.51 -0.85 -26.22
N ASP A 19 -0.38 -2.18 -26.38
CA ASP A 19 0.36 -3.04 -25.47
C ASP A 19 1.88 -2.76 -25.49
N GLU A 20 2.45 -2.50 -26.66
CA GLU A 20 3.87 -2.11 -26.76
C GLU A 20 4.13 -0.75 -26.14
N THR A 21 3.19 0.21 -26.29
CA THR A 21 3.26 1.50 -25.60
C THR A 21 3.19 1.32 -24.09
N ALA A 22 2.28 0.48 -23.60
CA ALA A 22 2.16 0.18 -22.18
C ALA A 22 3.46 -0.43 -21.60
N ALA A 23 4.03 -1.41 -22.32
CA ALA A 23 5.31 -2.01 -21.96
C ALA A 23 6.47 -0.99 -21.97
N ALA A 24 6.50 -0.10 -22.98
CA ALA A 24 7.49 0.96 -23.06
C ALA A 24 7.40 1.93 -21.87
N LEU A 25 6.19 2.42 -21.55
CA LEU A 25 5.94 3.30 -20.40
C LEU A 25 6.36 2.63 -19.08
N THR A 26 5.98 1.37 -18.88
CA THR A 26 6.37 0.61 -17.68
C THR A 26 7.89 0.47 -17.58
N SER A 27 8.57 0.19 -18.70
CA SER A 27 10.03 0.04 -18.71
C SER A 27 10.79 1.32 -18.35
N ILE A 28 10.15 2.48 -18.49
CA ILE A 28 10.68 3.79 -18.12
C ILE A 28 10.04 4.32 -16.83
N GLY A 29 9.50 3.47 -15.96
CA GLY A 29 9.02 3.89 -14.63
C GLY A 29 7.66 4.60 -14.62
N LEU A 30 6.89 4.50 -15.71
CA LEU A 30 5.48 4.86 -15.77
C LEU A 30 4.67 3.56 -15.87
N GLU A 31 4.54 2.86 -14.73
CA GLU A 31 3.90 1.54 -14.66
C GLU A 31 2.47 1.61 -15.17
N THR A 32 2.12 0.70 -16.08
CA THR A 32 0.77 0.61 -16.62
C THR A 32 0.02 -0.57 -16.02
N GLY A 33 -1.06 -0.30 -15.29
CA GLY A 33 -1.91 -1.31 -14.64
C GLY A 33 -2.80 -2.07 -15.63
N GLY A 34 -3.15 -1.45 -16.76
CA GLY A 34 -3.97 -2.08 -17.79
C GLY A 34 -4.06 -1.28 -19.08
N VAL A 35 -4.48 -1.98 -20.14
CA VAL A 35 -4.85 -1.42 -21.45
C VAL A 35 -6.29 -1.84 -21.73
N GLU A 36 -7.20 -0.87 -21.78
CA GLU A 36 -8.62 -1.12 -22.05
C GLU A 36 -9.01 -0.51 -23.40
N GLU A 37 -9.64 -1.30 -24.27
CA GLU A 37 -10.27 -0.76 -25.48
C GLU A 37 -11.58 -0.08 -25.11
N VAL A 38 -11.70 1.21 -25.39
CA VAL A 38 -12.93 1.97 -25.20
C VAL A 38 -13.49 2.35 -26.56
N GLN A 39 -14.69 1.83 -26.84
CA GLN A 39 -15.40 2.10 -28.08
C GLN A 39 -16.52 3.11 -27.80
N THR A 40 -16.51 4.25 -28.50
CA THR A 40 -17.60 5.25 -28.43
C THR A 40 -18.96 4.64 -28.77
N ILE A 41 -18.95 3.64 -29.65
CA ILE A 41 -20.11 2.84 -30.03
C ILE A 41 -19.75 1.38 -29.78
N LYS A 42 -20.57 0.68 -28.98
CA LYS A 42 -20.38 -0.73 -28.64
C LYS A 42 -20.35 -1.57 -29.92
N GLY A 43 -19.25 -2.31 -30.13
CA GLY A 43 -19.01 -3.08 -31.35
C GLY A 43 -18.29 -2.33 -32.46
N GLY A 44 -17.94 -1.04 -32.28
CA GLY A 44 -17.09 -0.26 -33.18
C GLY A 44 -17.61 -0.13 -34.62
N LEU A 45 -18.91 -0.34 -34.84
CA LEU A 45 -19.54 -0.50 -36.15
C LEU A 45 -18.88 -1.59 -37.04
N GLU A 46 -18.28 -2.61 -36.41
CA GLU A 46 -17.60 -3.69 -37.12
C GLU A 46 -18.60 -4.56 -37.89
N GLY A 47 -18.32 -4.81 -39.18
CA GLY A 47 -19.19 -5.60 -40.07
C GLY A 47 -20.36 -4.83 -40.70
N LEU A 48 -20.47 -3.52 -40.46
CA LEU A 48 -21.42 -2.65 -41.16
C LEU A 48 -20.76 -1.96 -42.36
N VAL A 49 -21.51 -1.87 -43.46
CA VAL A 49 -21.05 -1.27 -44.73
C VAL A 49 -22.11 -0.34 -45.30
N ILE A 50 -21.68 0.65 -46.08
CA ILE A 50 -22.57 1.50 -46.86
C ILE A 50 -23.06 0.70 -48.07
N GLY A 51 -24.37 0.65 -48.28
CA GLY A 51 -25.01 -0.01 -49.41
C GLY A 51 -25.89 0.94 -50.22
N GLU A 52 -26.31 0.51 -51.40
CA GLU A 52 -27.29 1.21 -52.25
C GLU A 52 -28.45 0.30 -52.60
N VAL A 53 -29.67 0.73 -52.30
CA VAL A 53 -30.89 0.00 -52.63
C VAL A 53 -31.16 0.12 -54.13
N LEU A 54 -30.93 -0.94 -54.90
CA LEU A 54 -31.15 -0.97 -56.35
C LEU A 54 -32.62 -1.15 -56.72
N THR A 55 -33.31 -2.06 -56.03
CA THR A 55 -34.74 -2.31 -56.22
C THR A 55 -35.44 -2.41 -54.87
N CYS A 56 -36.71 -2.02 -54.83
CA CYS A 56 -37.60 -2.15 -53.67
C CYS A 56 -38.97 -2.58 -54.19
N THR A 57 -39.43 -3.76 -53.79
CA THR A 57 -40.71 -4.34 -54.25
C THR A 57 -41.52 -4.84 -53.06
N GLU A 58 -42.85 -4.80 -53.16
CA GLU A 58 -43.75 -5.28 -52.12
C GLU A 58 -43.58 -6.78 -51.84
N HIS A 59 -43.57 -7.17 -50.57
CA HIS A 59 -43.43 -8.57 -50.20
C HIS A 59 -44.73 -9.34 -50.47
N PRO A 60 -44.71 -10.46 -51.23
CA PRO A 60 -45.92 -11.14 -51.69
C PRO A 60 -46.80 -11.71 -50.57
N ASN A 61 -46.23 -11.89 -49.38
CA ASN A 61 -46.91 -12.43 -48.18
C ASN A 61 -46.97 -11.43 -47.00
N SER A 62 -46.81 -10.12 -47.22
CA SER A 62 -46.87 -9.11 -46.14
C SER A 62 -47.10 -7.69 -46.67
N ASP A 63 -48.08 -6.98 -46.12
CA ASP A 63 -48.41 -5.59 -46.49
C ASP A 63 -47.50 -4.52 -45.82
N HIS A 64 -46.48 -4.97 -45.08
CA HIS A 64 -45.58 -4.12 -44.27
C HIS A 64 -44.09 -4.45 -44.47
N LEU A 65 -43.74 -5.29 -45.46
CA LEU A 65 -42.36 -5.67 -45.74
C LEU A 65 -42.05 -5.44 -47.21
N HIS A 66 -40.82 -5.07 -47.49
CA HIS A 66 -40.30 -4.87 -48.83
C HIS A 66 -39.14 -5.84 -49.09
N ILE A 67 -39.06 -6.35 -50.31
CA ILE A 67 -37.92 -7.12 -50.80
C ILE A 67 -37.03 -6.13 -51.56
N THR A 68 -35.82 -5.93 -51.05
CA THR A 68 -34.83 -5.06 -51.67
C THR A 68 -33.65 -5.85 -52.23
N THR A 69 -33.06 -5.34 -53.31
CA THR A 69 -31.71 -5.74 -53.73
C THR A 69 -30.75 -4.61 -53.43
N VAL A 70 -29.67 -4.90 -52.70
CA VAL A 70 -28.75 -3.88 -52.18
C VAL A 70 -27.34 -4.14 -52.70
N ASN A 71 -26.75 -3.15 -53.35
CA ASN A 71 -25.35 -3.17 -53.79
C ASN A 71 -24.44 -2.81 -52.61
N LEU A 72 -23.51 -3.68 -52.25
CA LEU A 72 -22.53 -3.47 -51.18
C LEU A 72 -21.14 -3.11 -51.70
N GLY A 73 -20.98 -2.85 -53.00
CA GLY A 73 -19.71 -2.43 -53.62
C GLY A 73 -18.79 -3.58 -54.07
N ASP A 74 -19.17 -4.84 -53.83
CA ASP A 74 -18.45 -6.07 -54.20
C ASP A 74 -18.88 -6.69 -55.55
N GLY A 75 -19.87 -6.08 -56.21
CA GLY A 75 -20.29 -6.39 -57.58
C GLY A 75 -21.54 -7.27 -57.70
N GLU A 76 -21.94 -7.99 -56.64
CA GLU A 76 -23.13 -8.85 -56.63
C GLU A 76 -24.16 -8.34 -55.61
N PRO A 77 -25.32 -7.81 -56.05
CA PRO A 77 -26.34 -7.31 -55.14
C PRO A 77 -26.91 -8.40 -54.23
N VAL A 78 -27.07 -8.09 -52.95
CA VAL A 78 -27.65 -8.99 -51.96
C VAL A 78 -29.14 -8.72 -51.75
N GLN A 79 -29.92 -9.76 -51.48
CA GLN A 79 -31.35 -9.60 -51.19
C GLN A 79 -31.58 -9.39 -49.70
N ILE A 80 -32.23 -8.29 -49.33
CA ILE A 80 -32.55 -7.97 -47.94
C ILE A 80 -34.04 -7.69 -47.83
N VAL A 81 -34.71 -8.29 -46.84
CA VAL A 81 -36.10 -7.97 -46.53
C VAL A 81 -36.10 -6.86 -45.49
N CYS A 82 -36.73 -5.73 -45.79
CA CYS A 82 -36.76 -4.55 -44.93
C CYS A 82 -38.21 -4.16 -44.61
N GLY A 83 -38.51 -3.92 -43.33
CA GLY A 83 -39.84 -3.49 -42.88
C GLY A 83 -39.98 -1.98 -42.67
N ALA A 84 -38.92 -1.21 -42.86
CA ALA A 84 -38.96 0.22 -42.60
C ALA A 84 -39.83 0.94 -43.65
N PRO A 85 -40.73 1.86 -43.24
CA PRO A 85 -41.68 2.50 -44.16
C PRO A 85 -41.00 3.48 -45.13
N ASN A 86 -39.76 3.89 -44.83
CA ASN A 86 -39.00 4.85 -45.62
C ASN A 86 -38.03 4.21 -46.64
N VAL A 87 -38.00 2.88 -46.78
CA VAL A 87 -37.11 2.19 -47.73
C VAL A 87 -37.56 2.35 -49.19
N ALA A 88 -36.66 2.84 -50.04
CA ALA A 88 -36.94 3.07 -51.46
C ALA A 88 -35.72 2.81 -52.35
N ALA A 89 -35.97 2.48 -53.62
CA ALA A 89 -34.90 2.34 -54.61
C ALA A 89 -34.16 3.66 -54.83
N GLY A 90 -32.84 3.59 -54.99
CA GLY A 90 -31.92 4.73 -55.14
C GLY A 90 -31.31 5.24 -53.83
N GLN A 91 -31.76 4.76 -52.67
CA GLN A 91 -31.24 5.23 -51.37
C GLN A 91 -29.87 4.62 -51.05
N LYS A 92 -28.97 5.44 -50.50
CA LYS A 92 -27.76 4.98 -49.81
C LYS A 92 -28.10 4.69 -48.36
N VAL A 93 -27.72 3.51 -47.87
CA VAL A 93 -28.17 2.99 -46.57
C VAL A 93 -27.03 2.32 -45.83
N VAL A 94 -27.16 2.13 -44.51
CA VAL A 94 -26.21 1.33 -43.72
C VAL A 94 -26.71 -0.11 -43.66
N VAL A 95 -25.83 -1.06 -43.95
CA VAL A 95 -26.17 -2.49 -44.02
C VAL A 95 -25.28 -3.29 -43.07
N ALA A 96 -25.90 -4.06 -42.19
CA ALA A 96 -25.23 -5.11 -41.43
C ALA A 96 -25.16 -6.39 -42.26
N THR A 97 -23.94 -6.82 -42.56
CA THR A 97 -23.65 -8.02 -43.36
C THR A 97 -23.79 -9.31 -42.55
N LEU A 98 -23.73 -10.47 -43.21
CA LEU A 98 -23.79 -11.76 -42.51
C LEU A 98 -22.58 -11.94 -41.60
N GLY A 99 -22.82 -12.36 -40.36
CA GLY A 99 -21.78 -12.50 -39.32
C GLY A 99 -21.57 -11.24 -38.48
N THR A 100 -22.13 -10.09 -38.88
CA THR A 100 -22.08 -8.85 -38.10
C THR A 100 -22.78 -9.01 -36.77
N LYS A 101 -22.16 -8.50 -35.70
CA LYS A 101 -22.75 -8.45 -34.37
C LYS A 101 -23.34 -7.07 -34.14
N LEU A 102 -24.64 -7.02 -33.88
CA LEU A 102 -25.34 -5.80 -33.44
C LEU A 102 -25.64 -5.90 -31.94
N TYR A 103 -25.81 -4.74 -31.32
CA TYR A 103 -26.00 -4.61 -29.88
C TYR A 103 -27.30 -3.85 -29.62
N ASP A 104 -28.21 -4.45 -28.87
CA ASP A 104 -29.43 -3.82 -28.35
C ASP A 104 -29.28 -3.70 -26.83
N GLY A 105 -28.82 -2.54 -26.37
CA GLY A 105 -28.36 -2.34 -24.99
C GLY A 105 -27.22 -3.31 -24.60
N ASP A 106 -27.52 -4.24 -23.70
CA ASP A 106 -26.57 -5.27 -23.25
C ASP A 106 -26.67 -6.59 -24.02
N GLU A 107 -27.71 -6.77 -24.83
CA GLU A 107 -27.88 -7.97 -25.64
C GLU A 107 -27.11 -7.86 -26.96
N CYS A 108 -26.42 -8.93 -27.33
CA CYS A 108 -25.67 -9.01 -28.59
C CYS A 108 -26.27 -10.12 -29.46
N PHE A 109 -26.61 -9.80 -30.70
CA PHE A 109 -27.08 -10.78 -31.68
C PHE A 109 -26.27 -10.70 -32.98
N THR A 110 -26.14 -11.85 -33.64
CA THR A 110 -25.39 -11.98 -34.90
C THR A 110 -26.33 -12.07 -36.08
N ILE A 111 -26.10 -11.24 -37.10
CA ILE A 111 -26.84 -11.27 -38.37
C ILE A 111 -26.55 -12.60 -39.08
N LYS A 112 -27.61 -13.39 -39.28
CA LYS A 112 -27.55 -14.69 -39.95
C LYS A 112 -28.50 -14.69 -41.14
N LYS A 113 -28.19 -15.52 -42.13
CA LYS A 113 -29.09 -15.77 -43.25
C LYS A 113 -30.41 -16.34 -42.71
N SER A 114 -31.52 -15.68 -43.00
CA SER A 114 -32.84 -16.08 -42.50
C SER A 114 -33.87 -16.07 -43.62
N LYS A 115 -35.02 -16.73 -43.39
CA LYS A 115 -36.19 -16.67 -44.27
C LYS A 115 -37.31 -15.92 -43.55
N ILE A 116 -37.63 -14.73 -44.03
CA ILE A 116 -38.71 -13.90 -43.50
C ILE A 116 -39.92 -14.14 -44.39
N ARG A 117 -40.97 -14.76 -43.84
CA ARG A 117 -42.23 -15.09 -44.56
C ARG A 117 -42.04 -15.78 -45.93
N GLY A 118 -41.03 -16.65 -46.00
CA GLY A 118 -40.71 -17.48 -47.16
C GLY A 118 -39.64 -16.91 -48.11
N VAL A 119 -39.26 -15.65 -47.96
CA VAL A 119 -38.24 -14.96 -48.77
C VAL A 119 -36.92 -14.91 -48.01
N GLU A 120 -35.80 -15.19 -48.69
CA GLU A 120 -34.47 -15.14 -48.07
C GLU A 120 -34.01 -13.70 -47.81
N SER A 121 -33.45 -13.44 -46.64
CA SER A 121 -32.78 -12.18 -46.30
C SER A 121 -31.32 -12.46 -45.93
N THR A 122 -30.38 -11.82 -46.64
CA THR A 122 -28.93 -12.02 -46.50
C THR A 122 -28.23 -10.81 -45.88
N GLY A 123 -28.90 -10.17 -44.92
CA GLY A 123 -28.40 -8.99 -44.22
C GLY A 123 -29.55 -8.25 -43.54
N MET A 124 -29.24 -7.05 -43.05
CA MET A 124 -30.19 -6.14 -42.43
C MET A 124 -29.82 -4.70 -42.81
N ILE A 125 -30.81 -3.89 -43.20
CA ILE A 125 -30.65 -2.44 -43.37
C ILE A 125 -30.98 -1.80 -42.02
N CYS A 126 -30.08 -0.97 -41.49
CA CYS A 126 -30.14 -0.54 -40.09
C CYS A 126 -30.72 0.87 -39.89
N ALA A 127 -31.36 1.08 -38.75
CA ALA A 127 -31.72 2.37 -38.16
C ALA A 127 -30.59 2.94 -37.27
N GLU A 128 -30.75 4.18 -36.78
CA GLU A 128 -29.71 4.87 -35.99
C GLU A 128 -29.48 4.24 -34.62
N ASP A 129 -30.57 3.83 -33.95
CA ASP A 129 -30.55 3.22 -32.63
C ASP A 129 -29.96 1.80 -32.65
N GLU A 130 -30.26 1.02 -33.69
CA GLU A 130 -29.77 -0.36 -33.89
C GLU A 130 -28.24 -0.47 -34.01
N ILE A 131 -27.58 0.63 -34.38
CA ILE A 131 -26.12 0.68 -34.54
C ILE A 131 -25.47 1.66 -33.57
N GLY A 132 -26.25 2.26 -32.66
CA GLY A 132 -25.77 3.12 -31.60
C GLY A 132 -25.22 4.49 -32.03
N ILE A 133 -25.59 4.99 -33.22
CA ILE A 133 -25.20 6.34 -33.68
C ILE A 133 -26.23 7.43 -33.32
N GLY A 134 -27.43 7.03 -32.91
CA GLY A 134 -28.53 7.94 -32.58
C GLY A 134 -29.64 7.24 -31.79
N THR A 135 -30.78 7.90 -31.67
CA THR A 135 -31.96 7.38 -30.93
C THR A 135 -33.20 7.25 -31.81
N ASP A 136 -33.11 7.58 -33.10
CA ASP A 136 -34.23 7.51 -34.02
C ASP A 136 -34.46 6.06 -34.51
N HIS A 137 -35.71 5.60 -34.36
CA HIS A 137 -36.20 4.30 -34.79
C HIS A 137 -37.36 4.43 -35.81
N ALA A 138 -37.65 5.63 -36.30
CA ALA A 138 -38.76 5.86 -37.23
C ALA A 138 -38.55 5.21 -38.61
N GLY A 139 -37.32 4.86 -38.96
CA GLY A 139 -36.97 4.20 -40.22
C GLY A 139 -35.49 3.90 -40.36
N ILE A 140 -35.10 3.37 -41.53
CA ILE A 140 -33.68 3.11 -41.85
C ILE A 140 -32.89 4.41 -42.04
N ILE A 141 -31.57 4.32 -41.84
CA ILE A 141 -30.64 5.41 -42.12
C ILE A 141 -30.56 5.65 -43.63
N VAL A 142 -30.94 6.85 -44.08
CA VAL A 142 -30.78 7.30 -45.46
C VAL A 142 -29.62 8.28 -45.54
N LEU A 143 -28.55 7.87 -46.22
CA LEU A 143 -27.33 8.66 -46.38
C LEU A 143 -27.41 9.58 -47.60
N PRO A 144 -26.63 10.69 -47.61
CA PRO A 144 -26.50 11.55 -48.78
C PRO A 144 -26.02 10.79 -50.03
N GLU A 145 -26.42 11.25 -51.22
CA GLU A 145 -26.15 10.59 -52.51
C GLU A 145 -24.66 10.36 -52.81
N ASN A 146 -23.77 11.16 -52.21
CA ASN A 146 -22.32 11.04 -52.38
C ASN A 146 -21.68 9.89 -51.56
N ALA A 147 -22.46 9.18 -50.73
CA ALA A 147 -21.98 8.03 -50.00
C ALA A 147 -21.66 6.86 -50.97
N VAL A 148 -20.46 6.30 -50.84
CA VAL A 148 -19.95 5.27 -51.76
C VAL A 148 -20.28 3.87 -51.22
N PRO A 149 -21.03 3.03 -51.96
CA PRO A 149 -21.28 1.66 -51.56
C PRO A 149 -19.97 0.86 -51.39
N GLY A 150 -19.89 0.06 -50.33
CA GLY A 150 -18.71 -0.72 -49.94
C GLY A 150 -17.75 -0.01 -49.00
N THR A 151 -17.93 1.28 -48.72
CA THR A 151 -17.24 1.93 -47.60
C THR A 151 -17.69 1.31 -46.28
N LEU A 152 -16.76 0.99 -45.38
CA LEU A 152 -17.11 0.49 -44.04
C LEU A 152 -17.80 1.61 -43.26
N ALA A 153 -18.86 1.27 -42.51
CA ALA A 153 -19.61 2.27 -41.74
C ALA A 153 -18.72 2.97 -40.71
N LYS A 154 -17.79 2.24 -40.08
CA LYS A 154 -16.80 2.83 -39.17
C LYS A 154 -15.93 3.92 -39.83
N ASP A 155 -15.57 3.73 -41.10
CA ASP A 155 -14.75 4.69 -41.85
C ASP A 155 -15.60 5.88 -42.30
N TYR A 156 -16.85 5.63 -42.69
CA TYR A 156 -17.81 6.67 -43.07
C TYR A 156 -18.14 7.61 -41.91
N TYR A 157 -18.42 7.07 -40.73
CA TYR A 157 -18.72 7.83 -39.51
C TYR A 157 -17.47 8.25 -38.73
N ASN A 158 -16.27 7.90 -39.22
CA ASN A 158 -14.99 8.16 -38.56
C ASN A 158 -14.96 7.67 -37.08
N ILE A 159 -15.59 6.52 -36.82
CA ILE A 159 -15.57 5.86 -35.52
C ILE A 159 -14.25 5.13 -35.37
N LYS A 160 -13.46 5.54 -34.39
CA LYS A 160 -12.20 4.91 -34.03
C LYS A 160 -12.32 4.34 -32.63
N SER A 161 -11.91 3.09 -32.44
CA SER A 161 -11.60 2.60 -31.10
C SER A 161 -10.46 3.45 -30.52
N ASP A 162 -10.56 3.76 -29.24
CA ASP A 162 -9.44 4.28 -28.47
C ASP A 162 -9.01 3.25 -27.43
N TYR A 163 -7.81 3.43 -26.92
CA TYR A 163 -7.27 2.60 -25.84
C TYR A 163 -6.92 3.49 -24.67
N VAL A 164 -7.37 3.11 -23.48
CA VAL A 164 -7.05 3.80 -22.24
C VAL A 164 -5.93 3.03 -21.55
N LEU A 165 -4.81 3.72 -21.35
CA LEU A 165 -3.66 3.26 -20.60
C LEU A 165 -3.81 3.75 -19.15
N GLU A 166 -3.99 2.83 -18.21
CA GLU A 166 -4.00 3.17 -16.78
C GLU A 166 -2.57 3.25 -16.27
N VAL A 167 -2.05 4.47 -16.07
CA VAL A 167 -0.67 4.72 -15.62
C VAL A 167 -0.64 5.03 -14.12
N ASP A 168 0.10 4.23 -13.36
CA ASP A 168 0.35 4.42 -11.93
C ASP A 168 1.53 5.38 -11.71
N ILE A 169 1.20 6.60 -11.31
CA ILE A 169 2.16 7.70 -11.17
C ILE A 169 2.73 7.72 -9.74
N THR A 170 4.05 7.53 -9.63
CA THR A 170 4.77 7.72 -8.39
C THR A 170 4.85 9.22 -8.01
N PRO A 171 4.94 9.59 -6.71
CA PRO A 171 4.87 10.98 -6.29
C PRO A 171 5.95 11.91 -6.87
N ASN A 172 7.10 11.38 -7.29
CA ASN A 172 8.17 12.16 -7.93
C ASN A 172 7.86 12.51 -9.39
N ARG A 173 6.99 11.75 -10.07
CA ARG A 173 6.67 11.90 -11.50
C ARG A 173 5.47 12.79 -11.75
N ALA A 174 5.45 13.94 -11.08
CA ALA A 174 4.35 14.91 -11.18
C ALA A 174 4.20 15.46 -12.62
N ASP A 175 5.32 15.53 -13.35
CA ASP A 175 5.38 15.87 -14.77
C ASP A 175 4.49 14.97 -15.63
N ALA A 176 4.43 13.67 -15.31
CA ALA A 176 3.64 12.67 -16.02
C ALA A 176 2.15 12.63 -15.59
N CYS A 177 1.67 13.58 -14.79
CA CYS A 177 0.24 13.72 -14.46
C CYS A 177 -0.60 14.33 -15.61
N SER A 178 -0.16 14.14 -16.86
CA SER A 178 -0.78 14.69 -18.07
C SER A 178 -0.35 13.92 -19.33
N HIS A 179 -1.16 14.00 -20.39
CA HIS A 179 -0.86 13.36 -21.68
C HIS A 179 0.47 13.88 -22.27
N TYR A 180 0.72 15.19 -22.21
CA TYR A 180 1.96 15.77 -22.71
C TYR A 180 3.18 15.38 -21.86
N GLY A 181 3.01 15.26 -20.54
CA GLY A 181 4.04 14.73 -19.65
C GLY A 181 4.46 13.31 -20.00
N VAL A 182 3.47 12.43 -20.20
CA VAL A 182 3.70 11.04 -20.66
C VAL A 182 4.31 11.02 -22.07
N ALA A 183 3.87 11.92 -22.96
CA ALA A 183 4.41 12.03 -24.32
C ALA A 183 5.90 12.38 -24.34
N ARG A 184 6.37 13.25 -23.44
CA ARG A 184 7.80 13.60 -23.31
C ARG A 184 8.67 12.40 -22.96
N ASP A 185 8.22 11.62 -21.99
CA ASP A 185 8.92 10.42 -21.54
C ASP A 185 8.93 9.34 -22.62
N LEU A 186 7.79 9.12 -23.28
CA LEU A 186 7.68 8.19 -24.40
C LEU A 186 8.56 8.65 -25.57
N TYR A 187 8.60 9.95 -25.87
CA TYR A 187 9.49 10.50 -26.90
C TYR A 187 10.96 10.17 -26.61
N ALA A 188 11.43 10.40 -25.38
CA ALA A 188 12.80 10.06 -24.99
C ALA A 188 13.11 8.56 -25.16
N TYR A 189 12.17 7.69 -24.76
CA TYR A 189 12.27 6.24 -24.98
C TYR A 189 12.36 5.88 -26.47
N LEU A 190 11.50 6.46 -27.31
CA LEU A 190 11.46 6.18 -28.75
C LEU A 190 12.76 6.58 -29.43
N ILE A 191 13.28 7.78 -29.14
CA ILE A 191 14.56 8.26 -29.66
C ILE A 191 15.70 7.34 -29.23
N GLN A 192 15.74 6.97 -27.95
CA GLN A 192 16.78 6.07 -27.43
C GLN A 192 16.75 4.67 -28.08
N ASN A 193 15.57 4.20 -28.46
CA ASN A 193 15.39 2.92 -29.15
C ASN A 193 15.46 3.04 -30.68
N GLY A 194 15.95 4.16 -31.21
CA GLY A 194 16.19 4.38 -32.64
C GLY A 194 14.91 4.50 -33.48
N LYS A 195 13.77 4.81 -32.86
CA LYS A 195 12.50 5.05 -33.55
C LYS A 195 12.38 6.52 -33.97
N GLN A 196 11.67 6.77 -35.06
CA GLN A 196 11.34 8.13 -35.46
C GLN A 196 10.20 8.65 -34.60
N ALA A 197 10.44 9.77 -33.93
CA ALA A 197 9.45 10.46 -33.12
C ALA A 197 9.70 11.98 -33.18
N THR A 198 8.64 12.75 -33.00
CA THR A 198 8.61 14.21 -32.94
C THR A 198 7.63 14.58 -31.84
N LEU A 199 8.09 15.40 -30.90
CA LEU A 199 7.27 15.94 -29.85
C LEU A 199 6.68 17.29 -30.31
N GLN A 200 5.37 17.47 -30.15
CA GLN A 200 4.67 18.68 -30.55
C GLN A 200 3.59 19.08 -29.55
N ARG A 201 3.23 20.36 -29.55
CA ARG A 201 2.13 20.92 -28.75
C ARG A 201 1.39 22.00 -29.55
N PRO A 202 0.12 22.29 -29.24
CA PRO A 202 -0.65 23.36 -29.89
C PRO A 202 0.06 24.71 -29.81
N SER A 203 0.02 25.48 -30.92
CA SER A 203 0.53 26.86 -30.93
C SER A 203 -0.43 27.80 -30.19
N VAL A 204 0.14 28.79 -29.50
CA VAL A 204 -0.58 29.89 -28.84
C VAL A 204 -0.30 31.24 -29.48
N ASP A 205 0.33 31.25 -30.67
CA ASP A 205 0.73 32.49 -31.37
C ASP A 205 -0.48 33.30 -31.86
N GLY A 206 -1.65 32.66 -31.99
CA GLY A 206 -2.92 33.32 -32.31
C GLY A 206 -3.52 34.15 -31.16
N PHE A 207 -2.94 34.09 -29.95
CA PHE A 207 -3.43 34.88 -28.83
C PHE A 207 -3.24 36.38 -29.09
N LYS A 208 -4.34 37.12 -29.08
CA LYS A 208 -4.35 38.57 -29.28
C LYS A 208 -5.48 39.21 -28.48
N VAL A 209 -5.15 40.28 -27.77
CA VAL A 209 -6.14 41.13 -27.09
C VAL A 209 -6.92 41.92 -28.14
N GLU A 210 -8.24 41.82 -28.10
CA GLU A 210 -9.14 42.45 -29.09
C GLU A 210 -9.70 43.79 -28.60
N ASN A 211 -9.98 43.89 -27.30
CA ASN A 211 -10.40 45.12 -26.64
C ASN A 211 -9.97 45.11 -25.16
N HIS A 212 -10.31 46.19 -24.43
CA HIS A 212 -10.03 46.35 -23.00
C HIS A 212 -11.31 46.61 -22.20
N ASP A 213 -12.44 46.07 -22.68
CA ASP A 213 -13.76 46.37 -22.14
C ASP A 213 -13.99 45.84 -20.73
N LEU A 214 -13.26 44.80 -20.33
CA LEU A 214 -13.40 44.14 -19.04
C LEU A 214 -12.03 43.80 -18.46
N ASN A 215 -11.42 44.76 -17.77
CA ASN A 215 -10.17 44.55 -17.06
C ASN A 215 -10.44 44.23 -15.59
N ILE A 216 -9.87 43.12 -15.12
CA ILE A 216 -9.85 42.72 -13.71
C ILE A 216 -8.41 42.81 -13.25
N GLU A 217 -8.14 43.53 -12.17
CA GLU A 217 -6.79 43.63 -11.61
C GLU A 217 -6.45 42.39 -10.77
N VAL A 218 -5.16 42.04 -10.70
CA VAL A 218 -4.67 40.92 -9.90
C VAL A 218 -3.64 41.44 -8.90
N LYS A 219 -3.80 41.07 -7.64
CA LYS A 219 -2.85 41.36 -6.57
C LYS A 219 -2.51 40.09 -5.79
N VAL A 220 -1.22 39.78 -5.68
CA VAL A 220 -0.75 38.68 -4.84
C VAL A 220 -0.14 39.26 -3.57
N GLU A 221 -0.78 39.04 -2.42
CA GLU A 221 -0.28 39.51 -1.12
C GLU A 221 0.65 38.48 -0.48
N ASN A 222 0.41 37.19 -0.72
CA ASN A 222 1.24 36.09 -0.24
C ASN A 222 2.01 35.42 -1.40
N SER A 223 3.13 36.03 -1.79
CA SER A 223 4.00 35.55 -2.87
C SER A 223 4.79 34.28 -2.51
N GLU A 224 4.90 33.94 -1.22
CA GLU A 224 5.49 32.66 -0.80
C GLU A 224 4.58 31.49 -1.18
N ALA A 225 3.29 31.61 -0.88
CA ALA A 225 2.30 30.57 -1.17
C ALA A 225 1.88 30.55 -2.65
N CYS A 226 1.93 31.70 -3.32
CA CYS A 226 1.62 31.85 -4.74
C CYS A 226 2.73 32.60 -5.49
N PRO A 227 3.82 31.92 -5.90
CA PRO A 227 4.93 32.58 -6.59
C PRO A 227 4.59 33.17 -7.97
N HIS A 228 3.56 32.64 -8.64
CA HIS A 228 3.14 33.05 -9.98
C HIS A 228 1.62 32.89 -10.11
N TYR A 229 0.93 33.99 -10.43
CA TYR A 229 -0.49 34.01 -10.72
C TYR A 229 -0.73 34.81 -11.99
N ALA A 230 -1.46 34.23 -12.95
CA ALA A 230 -1.84 34.90 -14.17
C ALA A 230 -3.34 34.80 -14.42
N GLY A 231 -3.93 35.84 -15.00
CA GLY A 231 -5.31 35.77 -15.45
C GLY A 231 -5.65 36.65 -16.65
N VAL A 232 -6.71 36.30 -17.35
CA VAL A 232 -7.21 37.01 -18.54
C VAL A 232 -8.73 36.93 -18.62
N THR A 233 -9.37 37.98 -19.13
CA THR A 233 -10.82 38.01 -19.32
C THR A 233 -11.23 37.71 -20.75
N VAL A 234 -12.32 36.96 -20.88
CA VAL A 234 -13.04 36.77 -22.15
C VAL A 234 -14.47 37.25 -21.94
N LYS A 235 -14.88 38.25 -22.72
CA LYS A 235 -16.18 38.92 -22.62
C LYS A 235 -17.14 38.38 -23.69
N GLY A 236 -18.42 38.23 -23.34
CA GLY A 236 -19.48 37.81 -24.26
C GLY A 236 -19.41 36.34 -24.64
N VAL A 237 -19.03 35.48 -23.70
CA VAL A 237 -19.08 34.02 -23.87
C VAL A 237 -20.50 33.50 -23.76
N THR A 238 -20.78 32.37 -24.40
CA THR A 238 -22.01 31.59 -24.23
C THR A 238 -21.66 30.24 -23.60
N VAL A 239 -22.03 30.08 -22.32
CA VAL A 239 -21.86 28.81 -21.60
C VAL A 239 -22.93 27.83 -22.04
N LYS A 240 -22.50 26.69 -22.58
CA LYS A 240 -23.36 25.61 -23.09
C LYS A 240 -22.62 24.28 -23.07
N GLU A 241 -23.27 23.20 -23.49
CA GLU A 241 -22.61 21.91 -23.65
C GLU A 241 -21.40 22.00 -24.59
N SER A 242 -20.34 21.27 -24.22
CA SER A 242 -19.10 21.16 -25.00
C SER A 242 -19.35 20.48 -26.35
N PRO A 243 -18.49 20.72 -27.37
CA PRO A 243 -18.54 19.90 -28.58
C PRO A 243 -18.22 18.43 -28.26
N GLU A 244 -18.78 17.52 -29.06
CA GLU A 244 -18.73 16.08 -28.80
C GLU A 244 -17.30 15.54 -28.63
N TRP A 245 -16.35 16.01 -29.46
CA TRP A 245 -14.96 15.58 -29.37
C TRP A 245 -14.32 15.88 -28.00
N LEU A 246 -14.67 17.02 -27.37
CA LEU A 246 -14.13 17.43 -26.08
C LEU A 246 -14.77 16.61 -24.97
N GLN A 247 -16.09 16.40 -25.06
CA GLN A 247 -16.80 15.52 -24.13
C GLN A 247 -16.25 14.09 -24.17
N ASN A 248 -16.00 13.55 -25.37
CA ASN A 248 -15.49 12.20 -25.55
C ASN A 248 -14.08 12.05 -24.98
N LYS A 249 -13.17 13.00 -25.22
CA LYS A 249 -11.83 12.99 -24.60
C LYS A 249 -11.88 12.95 -23.07
N LEU A 250 -12.75 13.73 -22.44
CA LEU A 250 -12.89 13.75 -20.99
C LEU A 250 -13.50 12.45 -20.46
N ARG A 251 -14.57 11.95 -21.07
CA ARG A 251 -15.21 10.68 -20.67
C ARG A 251 -14.26 9.50 -20.74
N LEU A 252 -13.44 9.42 -21.79
CA LEU A 252 -12.47 8.35 -22.00
C LEU A 252 -11.49 8.20 -20.83
N ILE A 253 -11.13 9.31 -20.19
CA ILE A 253 -10.21 9.31 -19.04
C ILE A 253 -10.94 9.34 -17.69
N GLY A 254 -12.25 9.13 -17.67
CA GLY A 254 -13.07 9.11 -16.46
C GLY A 254 -13.51 10.49 -15.94
N VAL A 255 -13.34 11.56 -16.72
CA VAL A 255 -13.76 12.91 -16.35
C VAL A 255 -15.14 13.21 -16.93
N ARG A 256 -16.08 13.58 -16.06
CA ARG A 256 -17.45 13.94 -16.48
C ARG A 256 -17.45 15.33 -17.14
N PRO A 257 -17.94 15.47 -18.39
CA PRO A 257 -18.15 16.77 -19.02
C PRO A 257 -19.25 17.57 -18.31
N ILE A 258 -19.08 18.88 -18.24
CA ILE A 258 -19.98 19.82 -17.54
C ILE A 258 -20.49 20.89 -18.52
N ASN A 259 -19.60 21.75 -19.02
CA ASN A 259 -19.91 22.78 -20.00
C ASN A 259 -18.63 23.21 -20.72
N ASN A 260 -18.77 23.89 -21.86
CA ASN A 260 -17.69 24.30 -22.73
C ASN A 260 -16.59 25.13 -22.04
N VAL A 261 -16.86 25.85 -20.96
CA VAL A 261 -15.82 26.62 -20.22
C VAL A 261 -15.08 25.72 -19.23
N VAL A 262 -15.80 24.98 -18.39
CA VAL A 262 -15.19 24.11 -17.38
C VAL A 262 -14.45 22.95 -18.04
N ASP A 263 -14.99 22.39 -19.12
CA ASP A 263 -14.38 21.28 -19.85
C ASP A 263 -13.06 21.68 -20.52
N ILE A 264 -12.91 22.95 -20.93
CA ILE A 264 -11.61 23.47 -21.42
C ILE A 264 -10.58 23.47 -20.29
N THR A 265 -10.95 23.91 -19.08
CA THR A 265 -10.02 23.89 -17.95
C THR A 265 -9.61 22.47 -17.59
N ASN A 266 -10.58 21.53 -17.50
CA ASN A 266 -10.32 20.11 -17.28
C ASN A 266 -9.44 19.52 -18.38
N TYR A 267 -9.74 19.83 -19.64
CA TYR A 267 -8.92 19.38 -20.77
C TYR A 267 -7.47 19.82 -20.62
N ILE A 268 -7.21 21.09 -20.28
CA ILE A 268 -5.84 21.58 -20.11
C ILE A 268 -5.14 20.92 -18.91
N VAL A 269 -5.85 20.66 -17.82
CA VAL A 269 -5.32 19.92 -16.65
C VAL A 269 -4.80 18.54 -17.09
N HIS A 270 -5.59 17.80 -17.86
CA HIS A 270 -5.23 16.46 -18.30
C HIS A 270 -4.30 16.44 -19.52
N ALA A 271 -4.31 17.49 -20.34
CA ALA A 271 -3.40 17.65 -21.48
C ALA A 271 -1.98 17.99 -21.02
N PHE A 272 -1.83 18.97 -20.12
CA PHE A 272 -0.54 19.61 -19.81
C PHE A 272 -0.17 19.62 -18.32
N GLY A 273 -1.07 19.18 -17.45
CA GLY A 273 -0.78 19.08 -16.01
C GLY A 273 -0.92 20.38 -15.24
N GLN A 274 -1.39 21.46 -15.89
CA GLN A 274 -1.65 22.76 -15.27
C GLN A 274 -3.13 22.86 -14.89
N PRO A 275 -3.49 22.87 -13.60
CA PRO A 275 -4.85 23.21 -13.20
C PRO A 275 -5.17 24.67 -13.51
N LEU A 276 -6.35 24.91 -14.06
CA LEU A 276 -6.92 26.24 -14.28
C LEU A 276 -8.26 26.35 -13.57
N HIS A 277 -8.70 27.58 -13.34
CA HIS A 277 -10.04 27.85 -12.86
C HIS A 277 -10.68 28.98 -13.69
N CYS A 278 -12.00 28.94 -13.83
CA CYS A 278 -12.76 30.00 -14.48
C CYS A 278 -13.77 30.57 -13.49
N PHE A 279 -13.62 31.85 -13.20
CA PHE A 279 -14.58 32.61 -12.40
C PHE A 279 -15.58 33.30 -13.30
N ASP A 280 -16.83 33.42 -12.84
CA ASP A 280 -17.78 34.36 -13.43
C ASP A 280 -17.28 35.79 -13.14
N ALA A 281 -16.95 36.53 -14.19
CA ALA A 281 -16.37 37.86 -14.04
C ALA A 281 -17.36 38.85 -13.37
N GLY A 282 -18.67 38.65 -13.51
CA GLY A 282 -19.71 39.43 -12.83
C GLY A 282 -19.78 39.16 -11.32
N LYS A 283 -19.19 38.05 -10.85
CA LYS A 283 -19.07 37.69 -9.42
C LYS A 283 -17.79 38.23 -8.78
N ILE A 284 -16.81 38.69 -9.55
CA ILE A 284 -15.58 39.29 -9.02
C ILE A 284 -15.86 40.73 -8.58
N LYS A 285 -16.27 40.91 -7.32
CA LYS A 285 -16.61 42.22 -6.77
C LYS A 285 -15.42 43.17 -6.79
N GLY A 286 -15.66 44.36 -7.34
CA GLY A 286 -14.67 45.42 -7.43
C GLY A 286 -13.62 45.24 -8.53
N ASN A 287 -13.84 44.30 -9.45
CA ASN A 287 -12.96 43.97 -10.59
C ASN A 287 -11.50 43.77 -10.16
N GLU A 288 -11.29 43.10 -9.03
CA GLU A 288 -9.96 42.81 -8.49
C GLU A 288 -9.95 41.41 -7.87
N VAL A 289 -8.92 40.64 -8.18
CA VAL A 289 -8.60 39.35 -7.59
C VAL A 289 -7.41 39.52 -6.65
N ILE A 290 -7.56 39.08 -5.40
CA ILE A 290 -6.57 39.23 -4.34
C ILE A 290 -6.22 37.84 -3.79
N VAL A 291 -4.97 37.42 -3.99
CA VAL A 291 -4.45 36.13 -3.50
C VAL A 291 -3.81 36.34 -2.12
N LYS A 292 -4.48 35.88 -1.06
CA LYS A 292 -4.11 36.12 0.35
C LYS A 292 -4.59 35.01 1.27
N THR A 293 -4.17 35.03 2.53
CA THR A 293 -4.73 34.16 3.57
C THR A 293 -5.87 34.87 4.32
N MET A 294 -6.70 34.09 5.02
CA MET A 294 -7.81 34.60 5.83
C MET A 294 -7.55 34.34 7.33
N PRO A 295 -8.19 35.08 8.25
CA PRO A 295 -8.08 34.81 9.69
C PRO A 295 -8.50 33.38 10.05
N GLU A 296 -7.87 32.80 11.07
CA GLU A 296 -8.22 31.48 11.60
C GLU A 296 -9.73 31.39 11.95
N GLY A 297 -10.36 30.30 11.53
CA GLY A 297 -11.77 30.03 11.80
C GLY A 297 -12.75 30.73 10.85
N THR A 298 -12.28 31.46 9.84
CA THR A 298 -13.16 32.09 8.83
C THR A 298 -14.02 31.02 8.14
N PRO A 299 -15.36 31.14 8.14
CA PRO A 299 -16.24 30.18 7.45
C PRO A 299 -16.18 30.38 5.94
N PHE A 300 -16.19 29.29 5.18
CA PHE A 300 -16.22 29.28 3.72
C PHE A 300 -17.00 28.07 3.20
N VAL A 301 -17.92 28.27 2.25
CA VAL A 301 -18.74 27.20 1.68
C VAL A 301 -18.16 26.80 0.32
N THR A 302 -17.78 25.52 0.21
CA THR A 302 -17.23 24.96 -1.03
C THR A 302 -18.32 24.48 -1.99
N LEU A 303 -17.95 24.16 -3.23
CA LEU A 303 -18.87 23.69 -4.29
C LEU A 303 -19.65 22.40 -3.96
N ASP A 304 -19.21 21.64 -2.95
CA ASP A 304 -19.91 20.48 -2.39
C ASP A 304 -20.95 20.86 -1.30
N GLU A 305 -21.23 22.16 -1.15
CA GLU A 305 -22.15 22.75 -0.16
C GLU A 305 -21.73 22.53 1.30
N VAL A 306 -20.48 22.13 1.55
CA VAL A 306 -19.93 21.94 2.89
C VAL A 306 -19.32 23.25 3.41
N GLU A 307 -19.73 23.69 4.60
CA GLU A 307 -19.09 24.79 5.31
C GLU A 307 -17.78 24.32 5.97
N ARG A 308 -16.70 25.02 5.68
CA ARG A 308 -15.34 24.74 6.17
C ARG A 308 -14.81 25.92 6.96
N LYS A 309 -14.07 25.64 8.03
CA LYS A 309 -13.37 26.66 8.81
C LYS A 309 -11.94 26.76 8.34
N LEU A 310 -11.59 27.90 7.74
CA LEU A 310 -10.27 28.15 7.20
C LEU A 310 -9.23 28.28 8.32
N ASN A 311 -8.02 27.80 8.04
CA ASN A 311 -6.84 28.04 8.83
C ASN A 311 -6.08 29.26 8.30
N GLU A 312 -5.30 29.94 9.15
CA GLU A 312 -4.49 31.09 8.76
C GLU A 312 -3.44 30.80 7.67
N ARG A 313 -3.16 29.51 7.42
CA ARG A 313 -2.28 29.03 6.34
C ARG A 313 -3.02 28.38 5.17
N ASP A 314 -4.33 28.60 5.07
CA ASP A 314 -5.08 28.30 3.85
C ASP A 314 -4.97 29.50 2.92
N LEU A 315 -4.37 29.29 1.75
CA LEU A 315 -4.30 30.32 0.73
C LEU A 315 -5.66 30.42 0.02
N MET A 316 -6.18 31.64 -0.10
CA MET A 316 -7.46 31.94 -0.72
C MET A 316 -7.27 32.86 -1.93
N ILE A 317 -8.12 32.65 -2.93
CA ILE A 317 -8.36 33.62 -4.00
C ILE A 317 -9.61 34.38 -3.61
N CYS A 318 -9.48 35.69 -3.42
CA CYS A 318 -10.55 36.57 -2.95
C CYS A 318 -10.88 37.62 -4.01
N ASN A 319 -12.07 38.19 -3.93
CA ASN A 319 -12.34 39.50 -4.53
C ASN A 319 -12.10 40.60 -3.48
N LYS A 320 -12.54 41.85 -3.71
CA LYS A 320 -12.39 42.93 -2.72
C LYS A 320 -13.12 42.72 -1.41
N GLU A 321 -14.20 41.95 -1.42
CA GLU A 321 -15.14 41.83 -0.31
C GLU A 321 -15.01 40.47 0.41
N GLU A 322 -14.84 39.38 -0.34
CA GLU A 322 -14.97 38.02 0.18
C GLU A 322 -14.03 37.00 -0.49
N ALA A 323 -13.88 35.84 0.14
CA ALA A 323 -13.14 34.71 -0.40
C ALA A 323 -13.97 33.95 -1.45
N MET A 324 -13.35 33.53 -2.55
CA MET A 324 -14.00 32.88 -3.68
C MET A 324 -13.56 31.42 -3.88
N CYS A 325 -12.30 31.09 -3.58
CA CYS A 325 -11.75 29.77 -3.85
C CYS A 325 -10.60 29.44 -2.88
N ILE A 326 -10.51 28.19 -2.43
CA ILE A 326 -9.32 27.68 -1.74
C ILE A 326 -8.27 27.40 -2.80
N ALA A 327 -7.22 28.22 -2.83
CA ALA A 327 -6.25 28.29 -3.92
C ALA A 327 -5.58 26.94 -4.18
N GLY A 328 -5.68 26.46 -5.42
CA GLY A 328 -5.11 25.19 -5.87
C GLY A 328 -5.76 23.93 -5.26
N VAL A 329 -6.88 24.07 -4.53
CA VAL A 329 -7.55 22.94 -3.88
C VAL A 329 -8.99 22.80 -4.37
N PHE A 330 -9.86 23.79 -4.09
CA PHE A 330 -11.29 23.64 -4.38
C PHE A 330 -12.04 24.97 -4.45
N GLY A 331 -12.96 25.07 -5.41
CA GLY A 331 -13.77 26.27 -5.66
C GLY A 331 -14.85 26.52 -4.60
N GLY A 332 -15.24 27.79 -4.46
CA GLY A 332 -16.41 28.20 -3.69
C GLY A 332 -17.69 28.10 -4.49
N LEU A 333 -18.82 28.05 -3.78
CA LEU A 333 -20.15 27.84 -4.36
C LEU A 333 -20.57 28.98 -5.31
N ASP A 334 -20.30 30.24 -4.96
CA ASP A 334 -20.94 31.42 -5.58
C ASP A 334 -20.15 32.07 -6.73
N SER A 335 -18.88 31.69 -6.92
CA SER A 335 -17.94 32.39 -7.80
C SER A 335 -17.64 31.66 -9.12
N GLY A 336 -18.06 30.40 -9.25
CA GLY A 336 -17.86 29.60 -10.46
C GLY A 336 -18.76 30.03 -11.61
N SER A 337 -18.43 29.60 -12.83
CA SER A 337 -19.27 29.83 -14.01
C SER A 337 -20.54 28.97 -13.98
N THR A 338 -21.64 29.56 -14.45
CA THR A 338 -22.97 28.94 -14.60
C THR A 338 -23.47 29.11 -16.02
N GLU A 339 -24.60 28.50 -16.38
CA GLU A 339 -25.25 28.73 -17.69
C GLU A 339 -25.62 30.20 -17.93
N ALA A 340 -25.78 31.00 -16.86
CA ALA A 340 -26.09 32.43 -16.97
C ALA A 340 -24.84 33.33 -17.14
N THR A 341 -23.64 32.76 -17.03
CA THR A 341 -22.38 33.51 -17.12
C THR A 341 -22.14 34.00 -18.54
N THR A 342 -21.94 35.31 -18.71
CA THR A 342 -21.65 35.95 -20.00
C THR A 342 -20.21 36.36 -20.15
N ASP A 343 -19.46 36.49 -19.05
CA ASP A 343 -18.09 36.98 -19.03
C ASP A 343 -17.28 36.13 -18.04
N VAL A 344 -16.08 35.71 -18.44
CA VAL A 344 -15.24 34.83 -17.63
C VAL A 344 -13.87 35.43 -17.37
N PHE A 345 -13.35 35.19 -16.17
CA PHE A 345 -11.94 35.42 -15.82
C PHE A 345 -11.26 34.06 -15.66
N ILE A 346 -10.28 33.78 -16.52
CA ILE A 346 -9.53 32.53 -16.51
C ILE A 346 -8.30 32.73 -15.64
N GLU A 347 -8.13 31.87 -14.64
CA GLU A 347 -6.96 31.77 -13.77
C GLU A 347 -6.03 30.64 -14.27
N SER A 348 -4.74 30.95 -14.30
CA SER A 348 -3.68 29.94 -14.29
C SER A 348 -2.60 30.38 -13.30
N ALA A 349 -2.19 29.49 -12.40
CA ALA A 349 -1.26 29.84 -11.32
C ALA A 349 -0.32 28.69 -10.98
N TYR A 350 0.78 29.02 -10.31
CA TYR A 350 1.64 28.08 -9.61
C TYR A 350 1.54 28.35 -8.11
N PHE A 351 1.04 27.36 -7.36
CA PHE A 351 0.95 27.40 -5.91
C PHE A 351 2.04 26.55 -5.27
N HIS A 352 2.55 26.99 -4.13
CA HIS A 352 3.60 26.27 -3.41
C HIS A 352 3.10 24.87 -2.96
N PRO A 353 3.78 23.76 -3.33
CA PRO A 353 3.27 22.40 -3.08
C PRO A 353 2.95 22.08 -1.62
N THR A 354 3.85 22.46 -0.70
CA THR A 354 3.65 22.25 0.74
C THR A 354 2.43 22.99 1.31
N TRP A 355 2.10 24.17 0.79
CA TRP A 355 0.93 24.93 1.23
C TRP A 355 -0.36 24.23 0.81
N VAL A 356 -0.43 23.81 -0.45
CA VAL A 356 -1.57 23.05 -0.99
C VAL A 356 -1.74 21.72 -0.27
N ARG A 357 -0.67 20.93 -0.10
CA ARG A 357 -0.70 19.62 0.59
C ARG A 357 -1.27 19.71 1.99
N LYS A 358 -0.83 20.71 2.77
CA LYS A 358 -1.30 20.92 4.14
C LYS A 358 -2.78 21.33 4.17
N THR A 359 -3.19 22.20 3.25
CA THR A 359 -4.57 22.66 3.10
C THR A 359 -5.51 21.52 2.71
N ALA A 360 -5.19 20.77 1.65
CA ALA A 360 -5.96 19.62 1.19
C ALA A 360 -6.15 18.56 2.29
N ARG A 361 -5.05 18.18 2.96
CA ARG A 361 -5.10 17.20 4.06
C ARG A 361 -5.90 17.70 5.27
N ARG A 362 -5.82 18.99 5.61
CA ARG A 362 -6.57 19.59 6.72
C ARG A 362 -8.07 19.54 6.48
N HIS A 363 -8.50 19.79 5.24
CA HIS A 363 -9.91 19.82 4.85
C HIS A 363 -10.45 18.46 4.37
N GLY A 364 -9.58 17.43 4.27
CA GLY A 364 -9.97 16.11 3.76
C GLY A 364 -10.35 16.13 2.27
N LEU A 365 -9.79 17.06 1.50
CA LEU A 365 -10.08 17.24 0.07
C LEU A 365 -9.01 16.56 -0.78
N ASN A 366 -9.42 15.87 -1.83
CA ASN A 366 -8.54 15.29 -2.84
C ASN A 366 -9.15 15.54 -4.22
N THR A 367 -8.64 16.55 -4.92
CA THR A 367 -9.12 16.99 -6.24
C THR A 367 -8.00 16.85 -7.27
N ASP A 368 -8.35 16.85 -8.56
CA ASP A 368 -7.36 16.84 -9.65
C ASP A 368 -6.36 18.00 -9.56
N ALA A 369 -6.83 19.16 -9.09
CA ALA A 369 -5.99 20.34 -8.85
C ALA A 369 -5.06 20.11 -7.66
N SER A 370 -5.60 19.72 -6.50
CA SER A 370 -4.78 19.53 -5.29
C SER A 370 -3.73 18.45 -5.48
N PHE A 371 -4.10 17.34 -6.15
CA PHE A 371 -3.21 16.22 -6.44
C PHE A 371 -1.96 16.65 -7.23
N ARG A 372 -2.13 17.55 -8.21
CA ARG A 372 -1.03 18.05 -9.05
C ARG A 372 -0.22 19.11 -8.32
N PHE A 373 -0.88 20.13 -7.78
CA PHE A 373 -0.18 21.20 -7.07
C PHE A 373 0.59 20.69 -5.85
N GLU A 374 0.07 19.72 -5.08
CA GLU A 374 0.77 19.19 -3.89
C GLU A 374 2.05 18.42 -4.21
N ARG A 375 2.17 17.89 -5.44
CA ARG A 375 3.37 17.21 -5.96
C ARG A 375 4.32 18.16 -6.68
N GLY A 376 3.80 19.30 -7.13
CA GLY A 376 4.52 20.30 -7.93
C GLY A 376 4.21 20.16 -9.41
N ILE A 377 4.01 21.29 -10.08
CA ILE A 377 3.76 21.37 -11.52
C ILE A 377 4.79 22.31 -12.16
N ASP A 378 4.83 22.37 -13.50
CA ASP A 378 5.72 23.28 -14.21
C ASP A 378 5.35 24.76 -13.98
N PRO A 379 6.16 25.54 -13.22
CA PRO A 379 5.90 26.95 -12.96
C PRO A 379 5.98 27.83 -14.23
N ASN A 380 6.61 27.34 -15.31
CA ASN A 380 6.75 28.06 -16.57
C ASN A 380 5.60 27.75 -17.55
N SER A 381 4.70 26.81 -17.22
CA SER A 381 3.56 26.44 -18.07
C SER A 381 2.36 27.39 -17.95
N VAL A 382 2.32 28.23 -16.90
CA VAL A 382 1.21 29.11 -16.54
C VAL A 382 0.70 29.96 -17.71
N ILE A 383 1.59 30.72 -18.36
CA ILE A 383 1.19 31.63 -19.45
C ILE A 383 0.80 30.86 -20.73
N TYR A 384 1.50 29.76 -21.03
CA TYR A 384 1.17 28.93 -22.18
C TYR A 384 -0.25 28.35 -22.06
N CYS A 385 -0.54 27.74 -20.91
CA CYS A 385 -1.84 27.13 -20.64
C CYS A 385 -2.96 28.16 -20.57
N LEU A 386 -2.70 29.35 -19.99
CA LEU A 386 -3.67 30.44 -19.95
C LEU A 386 -4.04 30.94 -21.36
N LYS A 387 -3.04 31.13 -22.23
CA LYS A 387 -3.28 31.54 -23.63
C LYS A 387 -4.05 30.48 -24.39
N LEU A 388 -3.70 29.21 -24.23
CA LEU A 388 -4.40 28.10 -24.87
C LEU A 388 -5.86 28.04 -24.40
N ALA A 389 -6.11 28.18 -23.10
CA ALA A 389 -7.45 28.23 -22.54
C ALA A 389 -8.28 29.37 -23.14
N ALA A 390 -7.72 30.59 -23.19
CA ALA A 390 -8.41 31.75 -23.74
C ALA A 390 -8.76 31.58 -25.23
N LEU A 391 -7.85 30.99 -26.02
CA LEU A 391 -8.10 30.67 -27.42
C LEU A 391 -9.21 29.64 -27.59
N MET A 392 -9.18 28.56 -26.79
CA MET A 392 -10.23 27.53 -26.82
C MET A 392 -11.58 28.08 -26.35
N VAL A 393 -11.61 28.96 -25.33
CA VAL A 393 -12.86 29.59 -24.87
C VAL A 393 -13.42 30.46 -25.98
N LYS A 394 -12.59 31.27 -26.63
CA LYS A 394 -12.99 32.07 -27.79
C LYS A 394 -13.56 31.20 -28.91
N GLU A 395 -12.93 30.07 -29.20
CA GLU A 395 -13.35 29.17 -30.27
C GLU A 395 -14.68 28.45 -29.94
N LEU A 396 -14.82 27.92 -28.73
CA LEU A 396 -15.90 27.00 -28.37
C LEU A 396 -17.09 27.67 -27.65
N ALA A 397 -16.84 28.76 -26.93
CA ALA A 397 -17.86 29.54 -26.22
C ALA A 397 -18.15 30.89 -26.89
N GLY A 398 -17.34 31.30 -27.88
CA GLY A 398 -17.41 32.62 -28.48
C GLY A 398 -16.79 33.70 -27.57
N GLY A 399 -17.14 34.96 -27.85
CA GLY A 399 -16.63 36.11 -27.10
C GLY A 399 -15.32 36.68 -27.65
N THR A 400 -14.81 37.69 -26.94
CA THR A 400 -13.58 38.42 -27.31
C THR A 400 -12.62 38.49 -26.12
N ILE A 401 -11.32 38.28 -26.38
CA ILE A 401 -10.29 38.45 -25.34
C ILE A 401 -10.22 39.95 -25.01
N SER A 402 -10.62 40.30 -23.79
CA SER A 402 -11.02 41.66 -23.40
C SER A 402 -10.13 42.30 -22.34
N SER A 403 -8.99 41.68 -22.04
CA SER A 403 -7.92 42.23 -21.19
C SER A 403 -6.55 41.79 -21.67
N GLU A 404 -5.53 42.53 -21.25
CA GLU A 404 -4.16 42.00 -21.19
C GLU A 404 -4.10 40.83 -20.20
N ILE A 405 -3.09 39.97 -20.36
CA ILE A 405 -2.76 39.00 -19.33
C ILE A 405 -2.23 39.77 -18.11
N LYS A 406 -2.90 39.62 -16.97
CA LYS A 406 -2.44 40.12 -15.68
C LYS A 406 -1.49 39.09 -15.10
N ASP A 407 -0.21 39.27 -15.38
CA ASP A 407 0.85 38.37 -14.95
C ASP A 407 1.56 38.92 -13.70
N VAL A 408 1.28 38.31 -12.54
CA VAL A 408 1.91 38.63 -11.26
C VAL A 408 2.81 37.47 -10.88
N PHE A 409 4.10 37.63 -11.14
CA PHE A 409 5.12 36.66 -10.79
C PHE A 409 6.25 37.31 -10.01
N THR A 410 6.82 36.56 -9.07
CA THR A 410 7.92 37.06 -8.23
C THR A 410 9.22 37.08 -9.03
N THR A 411 9.56 35.92 -9.61
CA THR A 411 10.70 35.70 -10.52
C THR A 411 10.43 34.42 -11.32
N PRO A 412 10.90 34.32 -12.59
CA PRO A 412 10.80 33.07 -13.35
C PRO A 412 11.52 31.94 -12.61
N ALA A 413 10.96 30.73 -12.62
CA ALA A 413 11.61 29.59 -12.02
C ALA A 413 12.88 29.25 -12.80
N PRO A 414 14.06 29.29 -12.18
CA PRO A 414 15.30 28.95 -12.88
C PRO A 414 15.36 27.45 -13.17
N ASP A 415 16.04 27.09 -14.24
CA ASP A 415 16.47 25.71 -14.47
C ASP A 415 17.41 25.27 -13.32
N PHE A 416 17.36 24.00 -12.93
CA PHE A 416 18.28 23.45 -11.93
C PHE A 416 19.63 23.15 -12.59
N ILE A 417 20.71 23.75 -12.08
CA ILE A 417 22.06 23.52 -12.60
C ILE A 417 22.67 22.30 -11.93
N VAL A 418 23.00 21.28 -12.73
CA VAL A 418 23.54 20.00 -12.25
C VAL A 418 24.83 19.66 -13.01
N ASP A 419 25.90 19.44 -12.26
CA ASP A 419 27.17 18.93 -12.80
C ASP A 419 27.15 17.40 -12.80
N LEU A 420 27.31 16.80 -13.98
CA LEU A 420 27.23 15.36 -14.21
C LEU A 420 28.60 14.83 -14.66
N ALA A 421 29.30 14.12 -13.78
CA ALA A 421 30.55 13.43 -14.12
C ALA A 421 30.30 12.04 -14.72
N TYR A 422 30.91 11.72 -15.87
CA TYR A 422 30.73 10.41 -16.52
C TYR A 422 31.17 9.24 -15.64
N GLU A 423 32.28 9.40 -14.89
CA GLU A 423 32.76 8.39 -13.94
C GLU A 423 31.71 8.05 -12.86
N LYS A 424 30.96 9.06 -12.40
CA LYS A 424 29.89 8.84 -11.42
C LYS A 424 28.71 8.10 -12.04
N VAL A 425 28.33 8.43 -13.29
CA VAL A 425 27.31 7.69 -14.04
C VAL A 425 27.71 6.22 -14.12
N HIS A 426 28.94 5.93 -14.55
CA HIS A 426 29.41 4.56 -14.76
C HIS A 426 29.52 3.76 -13.47
N SER A 427 30.07 4.36 -12.42
CA SER A 427 30.22 3.70 -11.12
C SER A 427 28.90 3.43 -10.42
N LEU A 428 27.92 4.34 -10.51
CA LEU A 428 26.61 4.17 -9.89
C LEU A 428 25.73 3.18 -10.67
N VAL A 429 25.74 3.24 -12.00
CA VAL A 429 25.00 2.29 -12.87
C VAL A 429 25.65 0.90 -12.85
N GLY A 430 26.98 0.83 -12.68
CA GLY A 430 27.75 -0.40 -12.83
C GLY A 430 28.04 -0.77 -14.29
N LYS A 431 27.83 0.16 -15.23
CA LYS A 431 28.06 -0.02 -16.67
C LYS A 431 28.54 1.27 -17.33
N VAL A 432 29.46 1.13 -18.29
CA VAL A 432 29.86 2.25 -19.16
C VAL A 432 28.78 2.47 -20.22
N ILE A 433 28.04 3.57 -20.10
CA ILE A 433 27.09 4.04 -21.12
C ILE A 433 27.84 5.00 -22.06
N PRO A 434 27.75 4.84 -23.40
CA PRO A 434 28.42 5.74 -24.33
C PRO A 434 28.00 7.20 -24.13
N VAL A 435 28.98 8.12 -24.19
CA VAL A 435 28.75 9.57 -23.97
C VAL A 435 27.68 10.14 -24.90
N GLU A 436 27.69 9.78 -26.19
CA GLU A 436 26.68 10.23 -27.15
C GLU A 436 25.27 9.73 -26.78
N THR A 437 25.16 8.53 -26.21
CA THR A 437 23.89 8.00 -25.69
C THR A 437 23.42 8.82 -24.49
N ILE A 438 24.31 9.16 -23.56
CA ILE A 438 24.00 10.03 -22.41
C ILE A 438 23.47 11.38 -22.91
N LYS A 439 24.18 12.02 -23.84
CA LYS A 439 23.79 13.32 -24.42
C LYS A 439 22.44 13.25 -25.14
N SER A 440 22.21 12.19 -25.92
CA SER A 440 20.94 11.96 -26.61
C SER A 440 19.77 11.87 -25.62
N ILE A 441 19.92 11.08 -24.55
CA ILE A 441 18.88 10.89 -23.54
C ILE A 441 18.57 12.21 -22.82
N VAL A 442 19.58 12.89 -22.25
CA VAL A 442 19.32 14.12 -21.48
C VAL A 442 18.71 15.22 -22.37
N THR A 443 19.13 15.32 -23.63
CA THR A 443 18.55 16.28 -24.59
C THR A 443 17.11 15.91 -24.94
N SER A 444 16.80 14.62 -25.12
CA SER A 444 15.44 14.14 -25.41
C SER A 444 14.46 14.36 -24.24
N LEU A 445 14.99 14.44 -23.01
CA LEU A 445 14.25 14.84 -21.80
C LEU A 445 14.21 16.36 -21.59
N GLU A 446 14.54 17.16 -22.61
CA GLU A 446 14.56 18.63 -22.59
C GLU A 446 15.59 19.25 -21.61
N MET A 447 16.56 18.47 -21.10
CA MET A 447 17.67 19.02 -20.31
C MET A 447 18.68 19.70 -21.25
N LYS A 448 19.02 20.96 -20.96
CA LYS A 448 19.94 21.73 -21.80
C LYS A 448 21.38 21.48 -21.36
N ILE A 449 22.24 21.09 -22.28
CA ILE A 449 23.69 21.02 -22.04
C ILE A 449 24.25 22.44 -22.13
N THR A 450 24.66 23.00 -20.99
CA THR A 450 25.23 24.37 -20.94
C THR A 450 26.75 24.37 -21.04
N ASN A 451 27.39 23.25 -20.72
CA ASN A 451 28.84 23.06 -20.85
C ASN A 451 29.17 21.56 -21.05
N GLU A 452 30.20 21.27 -21.84
CA GLU A 452 30.68 19.90 -22.11
C GLU A 452 32.20 19.87 -21.99
N THR A 453 32.73 18.92 -21.21
CA THR A 453 34.16 18.63 -21.09
C THR A 453 34.43 17.16 -21.38
N ALA A 454 35.71 16.74 -21.37
CA ALA A 454 36.06 15.34 -21.54
C ALA A 454 35.59 14.46 -20.36
N GLU A 455 35.37 15.07 -19.19
CA GLU A 455 35.03 14.40 -17.93
C GLU A 455 33.53 14.38 -17.60
N GLY A 456 32.73 15.27 -18.22
CA GLY A 456 31.31 15.37 -17.90
C GLY A 456 30.55 16.51 -18.61
N LEU A 457 29.34 16.76 -18.11
CA LEU A 457 28.40 17.78 -18.59
C LEU A 457 27.96 18.70 -17.45
N THR A 458 27.68 19.96 -17.76
CA THR A 458 26.80 20.80 -16.91
C THR A 458 25.45 20.91 -17.60
N LEU A 459 24.39 20.56 -16.88
CA LEU A 459 23.02 20.53 -17.37
C LEU A 459 22.19 21.62 -16.69
N ALA A 460 21.33 22.27 -17.46
CA ALA A 460 20.22 23.07 -16.96
C ALA A 460 18.94 22.25 -17.13
N VAL A 461 18.49 21.66 -16.02
CA VAL A 461 17.30 20.81 -15.94
C VAL A 461 16.06 21.68 -15.81
N PRO A 462 15.05 21.52 -16.67
CA PRO A 462 13.88 22.38 -16.66
C PRO A 462 13.03 22.17 -15.38
N PRO A 463 12.39 23.22 -14.85
CA PRO A 463 11.71 23.18 -13.55
C PRO A 463 10.42 22.35 -13.55
N TYR A 464 9.95 21.85 -14.70
CA TYR A 464 8.88 20.85 -14.74
C TYR A 464 9.29 19.52 -14.11
N ARG A 465 10.61 19.21 -14.08
CA ARG A 465 11.18 18.06 -13.37
C ARG A 465 11.50 18.44 -11.93
N VAL A 466 10.45 18.55 -11.12
CA VAL A 466 10.53 18.91 -9.70
C VAL A 466 11.37 17.91 -8.88
N ASP A 467 11.55 16.70 -9.38
CA ASP A 467 12.32 15.60 -8.80
C ASP A 467 13.80 15.59 -9.19
N VAL A 468 14.20 16.24 -10.31
CA VAL A 468 15.56 16.17 -10.86
C VAL A 468 16.34 17.43 -10.52
N GLN A 469 17.05 17.39 -9.40
CA GLN A 469 17.80 18.56 -8.90
C GLN A 469 19.27 18.24 -8.58
N ARG A 470 19.65 16.96 -8.62
CA ARG A 470 21.00 16.47 -8.28
C ARG A 470 21.52 15.53 -9.37
N ASP A 471 22.82 15.29 -9.33
CA ASP A 471 23.48 14.41 -10.29
C ASP A 471 22.95 12.97 -10.25
N CYS A 472 22.62 12.43 -9.08
CA CYS A 472 22.01 11.11 -8.95
C CYS A 472 20.62 11.02 -9.59
N ASP A 473 19.85 12.12 -9.57
CA ASP A 473 18.51 12.16 -10.15
C ASP A 473 18.61 12.15 -11.69
N VAL A 474 19.59 12.88 -12.24
CA VAL A 474 19.93 12.81 -13.68
C VAL A 474 20.42 11.41 -14.06
N ILE A 475 21.26 10.78 -13.23
CA ILE A 475 21.75 9.41 -13.49
C ILE A 475 20.59 8.41 -13.52
N GLU A 476 19.61 8.55 -12.62
CA GLU A 476 18.39 7.73 -12.62
C GLU A 476 17.63 7.88 -13.95
N ASP A 477 17.40 9.12 -14.41
CA ASP A 477 16.72 9.39 -15.68
C ASP A 477 17.46 8.80 -16.88
N ILE A 478 18.79 8.94 -16.91
CA ILE A 478 19.63 8.33 -17.94
C ILE A 478 19.42 6.82 -17.91
N LEU A 479 19.52 6.19 -16.74
CA LEU A 479 19.39 4.73 -16.61
C LEU A 479 17.98 4.24 -16.99
N ARG A 480 16.94 4.98 -16.59
CA ARG A 480 15.53 4.67 -16.87
C ARG A 480 15.23 4.68 -18.36
N ILE A 481 15.65 5.72 -19.08
CA ILE A 481 15.48 5.80 -20.54
C ILE A 481 16.44 4.85 -21.27
N TYR A 482 17.66 4.66 -20.76
CA TYR A 482 18.60 3.67 -21.29
C TYR A 482 18.04 2.25 -21.18
N GLY A 483 17.29 1.96 -20.11
CA GLY A 483 16.65 0.68 -19.82
C GLY A 483 17.42 -0.12 -18.78
N TYR A 484 16.77 -0.43 -17.64
CA TYR A 484 17.38 -1.19 -16.54
C TYR A 484 17.84 -2.58 -17.00
N ASN A 485 17.08 -3.21 -17.90
CA ASN A 485 17.40 -4.53 -18.47
C ASN A 485 18.63 -4.53 -19.39
N ASN A 486 19.16 -3.35 -19.75
CA ASN A 486 20.40 -3.23 -20.51
C ASN A 486 21.65 -3.22 -19.61
N VAL A 487 21.50 -3.30 -18.29
CA VAL A 487 22.63 -3.44 -17.34
C VAL A 487 22.87 -4.92 -17.06
N GLU A 488 24.06 -5.42 -17.40
CA GLU A 488 24.41 -6.82 -17.18
C GLU A 488 24.65 -7.12 -15.69
N ILE A 489 24.26 -8.32 -15.26
CA ILE A 489 24.64 -8.83 -13.93
C ILE A 489 26.16 -9.02 -13.92
N PRO A 490 26.91 -8.36 -13.02
CA PRO A 490 28.36 -8.46 -13.00
C PRO A 490 28.79 -9.87 -12.57
N THR A 491 29.90 -10.35 -13.15
CA THR A 491 30.55 -11.60 -12.72
C THR A 491 31.48 -11.39 -11.51
N THR A 492 31.63 -10.14 -11.06
CA THR A 492 32.47 -9.76 -9.93
C THR A 492 31.69 -9.84 -8.61
N LEU A 493 32.29 -10.46 -7.59
CA LEU A 493 31.73 -10.52 -6.24
C LEU A 493 32.40 -9.47 -5.36
N ASN A 494 31.64 -8.48 -4.91
CA ASN A 494 32.08 -7.55 -3.87
C ASN A 494 31.77 -8.15 -2.50
N SER A 495 32.78 -8.27 -1.63
CA SER A 495 32.62 -8.82 -0.28
C SER A 495 33.06 -7.80 0.77
N SER A 496 32.21 -7.58 1.78
CA SER A 496 32.51 -6.79 2.97
C SER A 496 32.73 -7.72 4.15
N LEU A 497 33.87 -7.61 4.84
CA LEU A 497 34.15 -8.38 6.05
C LEU A 497 33.42 -7.76 7.25
N THR A 498 32.47 -8.49 7.82
CA THR A 498 31.78 -8.12 9.06
C THR A 498 32.15 -9.09 10.19
N THR A 499 32.32 -8.57 11.41
CA THR A 499 32.58 -9.39 12.60
C THR A 499 31.28 -9.71 13.33
N LYS A 500 31.18 -10.92 13.88
CA LYS A 500 29.97 -11.37 14.59
C LYS A 500 29.74 -10.56 15.88
N GLY A 501 28.57 -9.96 15.99
CA GLY A 501 28.11 -9.17 17.15
C GLY A 501 27.26 -9.96 18.14
N GLU A 502 26.62 -9.24 19.07
CA GLU A 502 25.70 -9.83 20.05
C GLU A 502 24.40 -10.34 19.39
N HIS A 503 23.92 -9.63 18.37
CA HIS A 503 22.72 -10.04 17.60
C HIS A 503 22.90 -11.38 16.89
N ASP A 504 24.05 -11.61 16.26
CA ASP A 504 24.36 -12.88 15.60
C ASP A 504 24.35 -14.06 16.59
N LYS A 505 24.89 -13.83 17.79
CA LYS A 505 24.90 -14.84 18.86
C LYS A 505 23.50 -15.12 19.37
N SER A 506 22.70 -14.08 19.58
CA SER A 506 21.29 -14.20 20.00
C SER A 506 20.47 -14.96 18.97
N ASN A 507 20.56 -14.61 17.69
CA ASN A 507 19.85 -15.29 16.60
C ASN A 507 20.26 -16.77 16.50
N LYS A 508 21.56 -17.07 16.58
CA LYS A 508 22.04 -18.47 16.59
C LYS A 508 21.44 -19.27 17.75
N LEU A 509 21.35 -18.67 18.94
CA LEU A 509 20.75 -19.33 20.11
C LEU A 509 19.23 -19.45 19.98
N GLN A 510 18.55 -18.47 19.38
CA GLN A 510 17.13 -18.55 19.05
C GLN A 510 16.86 -19.76 18.17
N ASN A 511 17.61 -19.92 17.06
CA ASN A 511 17.46 -21.07 16.16
C ASN A 511 17.76 -22.40 16.88
N LEU A 512 18.79 -22.44 17.72
CA LEU A 512 19.13 -23.63 18.51
C LEU A 512 17.98 -24.07 19.43
N ILE A 513 17.29 -23.11 20.07
CA ILE A 513 16.16 -23.38 20.95
C ILE A 513 14.90 -23.71 20.15
N ALA A 514 14.66 -23.03 19.03
CA ALA A 514 13.56 -23.34 18.12
C ALA A 514 13.67 -24.78 17.58
N GLU A 515 14.86 -25.19 17.11
CA GLU A 515 15.13 -26.57 16.67
C GLU A 515 14.87 -27.59 17.78
N GLN A 516 15.26 -27.27 19.02
CA GLN A 516 14.97 -28.12 20.18
C GLN A 516 13.46 -28.26 20.44
N LEU A 517 12.72 -27.16 20.38
CA LEU A 517 11.27 -27.14 20.61
C LEU A 517 10.51 -27.89 19.52
N VAL A 518 10.88 -27.68 18.25
CA VAL A 518 10.35 -28.45 17.11
C VAL A 518 10.63 -29.94 17.30
N GLY A 519 11.86 -30.30 17.71
CA GLY A 519 12.21 -31.69 18.06
C GLY A 519 11.40 -32.27 19.23
N CYS A 520 10.82 -31.41 20.08
CA CYS A 520 9.92 -31.78 21.17
C CYS A 520 8.43 -31.81 20.77
N GLY A 521 8.12 -31.58 19.49
CA GLY A 521 6.76 -31.59 18.95
C GLY A 521 6.01 -30.26 19.10
N PHE A 522 6.70 -29.15 19.32
CA PHE A 522 6.09 -27.82 19.28
C PHE A 522 5.99 -27.31 17.83
N ASN A 523 4.96 -26.51 17.57
CA ASN A 523 4.83 -25.71 16.35
C ASN A 523 5.11 -24.24 16.66
N GLU A 524 5.88 -23.57 15.82
CA GLU A 524 6.08 -22.12 15.93
C GLU A 524 4.82 -21.38 15.46
N ILE A 525 4.40 -20.37 16.21
CA ILE A 525 3.33 -19.44 15.84
C ILE A 525 3.88 -18.02 15.77
N LEU A 526 3.29 -17.17 14.92
CA LEU A 526 3.63 -15.76 14.80
C LEU A 526 2.34 -14.94 14.90
N ASN A 527 2.15 -14.30 16.05
CA ASN A 527 0.95 -13.50 16.31
C ASN A 527 1.22 -12.02 16.05
N ASN A 528 0.17 -11.25 15.78
CA ASN A 528 0.28 -9.80 15.62
C ASN A 528 0.77 -9.16 16.93
N SER A 529 1.67 -8.18 16.83
CA SER A 529 2.07 -7.35 17.97
C SER A 529 0.95 -6.43 18.44
N LEU A 530 0.02 -6.07 17.53
CA LEU A 530 -1.21 -5.37 17.85
C LEU A 530 -2.26 -6.34 18.38
N THR A 531 -2.92 -5.96 19.46
CA THR A 531 -3.92 -6.76 20.16
C THR A 531 -5.03 -5.88 20.74
N ARG A 532 -6.02 -6.55 21.34
CA ARG A 532 -7.18 -5.91 21.96
C ARG A 532 -6.81 -5.41 23.37
N ALA A 533 -6.89 -4.11 23.59
CA ALA A 533 -6.66 -3.49 24.91
C ALA A 533 -7.54 -4.09 26.02
N ALA A 534 -8.76 -4.51 25.67
CA ALA A 534 -9.72 -5.09 26.62
C ALA A 534 -9.25 -6.42 27.27
N TYR A 535 -8.25 -7.12 26.70
CA TYR A 535 -7.67 -8.30 27.36
C TYR A 535 -6.97 -7.97 28.67
N TYR A 536 -6.58 -6.72 28.86
CA TYR A 536 -5.84 -6.24 30.02
C TYR A 536 -6.76 -5.64 31.11
N ASP A 537 -8.07 -5.58 30.87
CA ASP A 537 -9.02 -4.92 31.76
C ASP A 537 -9.11 -5.62 33.12
N GLY A 538 -8.78 -4.87 34.16
CA GLY A 538 -8.77 -5.36 35.53
C GLY A 538 -7.64 -6.36 35.82
N MET A 539 -6.60 -6.40 34.98
CA MET A 539 -5.39 -7.16 35.27
C MET A 539 -4.44 -6.40 36.22
N GLU A 540 -3.78 -7.13 37.10
CA GLU A 540 -2.75 -6.62 38.00
C GLU A 540 -1.35 -6.78 37.40
N THR A 541 -1.06 -7.92 36.74
CA THR A 541 0.27 -8.20 36.17
C THR A 541 0.60 -7.37 34.95
N TYR A 542 -0.41 -7.13 34.11
CA TYR A 542 -0.30 -6.36 32.86
C TYR A 542 -1.40 -5.31 32.84
N PRO A 543 -1.28 -4.24 33.64
CA PRO A 543 -2.38 -3.29 33.81
C PRO A 543 -2.62 -2.46 32.54
N SER A 544 -3.88 -2.12 32.25
CA SER A 544 -4.26 -1.40 31.03
C SER A 544 -3.57 -0.03 30.89
N ASN A 545 -3.22 0.62 32.01
CA ASN A 545 -2.51 1.91 31.99
C ASN A 545 -1.04 1.79 31.54
N HIS A 546 -0.51 0.58 31.38
CA HIS A 546 0.82 0.32 30.82
C HIS A 546 0.76 -0.11 29.33
N LEU A 547 -0.42 -0.10 28.70
CA LEU A 547 -0.54 -0.37 27.28
C LEU A 547 0.01 0.78 26.44
N VAL A 548 0.71 0.43 25.37
CA VAL A 548 1.02 1.35 24.28
C VAL A 548 -0.19 1.40 23.35
N MET A 549 -1.02 2.42 23.49
CA MET A 549 -2.25 2.60 22.68
C MET A 549 -1.93 3.19 21.30
N LEU A 550 -2.65 2.75 20.27
CA LEU A 550 -2.63 3.41 18.96
C LEU A 550 -3.50 4.67 18.95
N LEU A 551 -3.03 5.73 18.28
CA LEU A 551 -3.79 6.97 18.12
C LEU A 551 -4.94 6.84 17.11
N ASN A 552 -4.75 6.04 16.06
CA ASN A 552 -5.67 5.85 14.94
C ASN A 552 -5.85 4.36 14.60
N PRO A 553 -6.36 3.55 15.54
CA PRO A 553 -6.51 2.12 15.31
C PRO A 553 -7.53 1.83 14.21
N LEU A 554 -7.27 0.82 13.37
CA LEU A 554 -8.22 0.37 12.35
C LEU A 554 -9.47 -0.28 12.97
N SER A 555 -9.33 -0.89 14.14
CA SER A 555 -10.41 -1.53 14.88
C SER A 555 -10.10 -1.60 16.38
N ALA A 556 -11.11 -1.90 17.20
CA ALA A 556 -10.93 -2.14 18.63
C ALA A 556 -10.13 -3.42 18.94
N ASP A 557 -10.02 -4.34 17.98
CA ASP A 557 -9.27 -5.59 18.13
C ASP A 557 -7.75 -5.39 17.97
N LEU A 558 -7.33 -4.29 17.34
CA LEU A 558 -5.93 -3.95 17.07
C LEU A 558 -5.60 -2.53 17.55
N ASN A 559 -6.01 -2.20 18.79
CA ASN A 559 -5.93 -0.84 19.32
C ASN A 559 -4.77 -0.59 20.32
N ALA A 560 -4.04 -1.63 20.70
CA ALA A 560 -2.88 -1.52 21.57
C ALA A 560 -1.77 -2.51 21.18
N MET A 561 -0.54 -2.22 21.57
CA MET A 561 0.57 -3.18 21.48
C MET A 561 0.52 -4.16 22.66
N ARG A 562 0.82 -5.44 22.43
CA ARG A 562 0.80 -6.50 23.45
C ARG A 562 1.86 -6.29 24.54
N GLN A 563 1.47 -6.44 25.81
CA GLN A 563 2.40 -6.51 26.96
C GLN A 563 2.92 -7.94 27.23
N THR A 564 2.27 -8.95 26.64
CA THR A 564 2.59 -10.37 26.83
C THR A 564 2.25 -11.14 25.57
N LEU A 565 2.98 -12.23 25.31
CA LEU A 565 2.66 -13.13 24.21
C LEU A 565 1.41 -13.99 24.52
N LEU A 566 1.04 -14.14 25.80
CA LEU A 566 0.00 -15.06 26.29
C LEU A 566 -1.27 -15.03 25.43
N PHE A 567 -1.83 -13.84 25.19
CA PHE A 567 -3.13 -13.70 24.54
C PHE A 567 -3.14 -14.15 23.08
N GLY A 568 -2.10 -13.84 22.30
CA GLY A 568 -2.00 -14.33 20.92
C GLY A 568 -1.93 -15.86 20.85
N GLY A 569 -1.25 -16.48 21.80
CA GLY A 569 -1.25 -17.95 21.93
C GLY A 569 -2.60 -18.53 22.37
N LEU A 570 -3.35 -17.85 23.26
CA LEU A 570 -4.71 -18.27 23.62
C LEU A 570 -5.68 -18.14 22.43
N GLU A 571 -5.60 -17.08 21.63
CA GLU A 571 -6.37 -16.94 20.39
C GLU A 571 -6.05 -18.08 19.42
N SER A 572 -4.77 -18.41 19.27
CA SER A 572 -4.31 -19.52 18.44
C SER A 572 -4.84 -20.87 18.93
N ILE A 573 -4.85 -21.12 20.24
CA ILE A 573 -5.42 -22.33 20.84
C ILE A 573 -6.92 -22.38 20.57
N ALA A 574 -7.67 -21.31 20.87
CA ALA A 574 -9.11 -21.25 20.65
C ALA A 574 -9.47 -21.47 19.17
N HIS A 575 -8.72 -20.85 18.25
CA HIS A 575 -8.90 -21.03 16.81
C HIS A 575 -8.78 -22.49 16.36
N ASN A 576 -7.79 -23.22 16.89
CA ASN A 576 -7.52 -24.61 16.56
C ASN A 576 -8.49 -25.58 17.27
N ALA A 577 -8.80 -25.31 18.54
CA ALA A 577 -9.79 -26.09 19.30
C ALA A 577 -11.17 -26.05 18.62
N ASN A 578 -11.59 -24.87 18.13
CA ASN A 578 -12.82 -24.71 17.34
C ASN A 578 -12.81 -25.46 16.00
N ARG A 579 -11.64 -25.90 15.55
CA ARG A 579 -11.43 -26.76 14.37
C ARG A 579 -11.11 -28.21 14.73
N LYS A 580 -11.46 -28.61 15.97
CA LYS A 580 -11.31 -29.97 16.52
C LYS A 580 -9.86 -30.42 16.71
N ASN A 581 -8.93 -29.48 16.82
CA ASN A 581 -7.53 -29.74 17.16
C ASN A 581 -7.23 -29.16 18.55
N ALA A 582 -7.33 -30.00 19.58
CA ALA A 582 -7.28 -29.56 20.98
C ALA A 582 -5.98 -29.94 21.73
N ASP A 583 -5.18 -30.83 21.14
CA ASP A 583 -3.88 -31.28 21.66
C ASP A 583 -2.77 -30.44 20.99
N LEU A 584 -2.30 -29.40 21.67
CA LEU A 584 -1.45 -28.36 21.04
C LEU A 584 -0.21 -28.05 21.87
N LYS A 585 0.90 -27.84 21.17
CA LYS A 585 2.17 -27.31 21.70
C LYS A 585 2.64 -26.18 20.80
N PHE A 586 2.65 -24.96 21.31
CA PHE A 586 3.07 -23.77 20.55
C PHE A 586 4.24 -23.06 21.19
N PHE A 587 5.06 -22.43 20.37
CA PHE A 587 6.04 -21.44 20.83
C PHE A 587 6.07 -20.23 19.90
N GLU A 588 6.46 -19.08 20.46
CA GLU A 588 6.64 -17.83 19.70
C GLU A 588 7.81 -17.06 20.30
N PHE A 589 8.68 -16.55 19.42
CA PHE A 589 9.60 -15.47 19.80
C PHE A 589 9.00 -14.14 19.35
N GLY A 590 8.92 -13.16 20.25
CA GLY A 590 8.26 -11.89 19.92
C GLY A 590 8.54 -10.77 20.92
N ASN A 591 8.35 -9.54 20.45
CA ASN A 591 8.45 -8.34 21.28
C ASN A 591 7.17 -8.10 22.09
N CYS A 592 7.36 -7.63 23.32
CA CYS A 592 6.35 -7.13 24.23
C CYS A 592 6.65 -5.67 24.57
N TYR A 593 5.61 -4.85 24.63
CA TYR A 593 5.70 -3.40 24.70
C TYR A 593 5.06 -2.90 25.99
N HIS A 594 5.71 -1.94 26.64
CA HIS A 594 5.23 -1.38 27.90
C HIS A 594 5.33 0.13 27.87
N PHE A 595 4.32 0.77 28.46
CA PHE A 595 4.26 2.19 28.72
C PHE A 595 4.33 2.45 30.22
N ASP A 596 5.09 3.46 30.60
CA ASP A 596 5.29 3.89 31.98
C ASP A 596 5.16 5.42 32.04
N ALA A 597 4.01 5.90 32.49
CA ALA A 597 3.69 7.32 32.54
C ALA A 597 4.67 8.12 33.41
N ASP A 598 5.26 7.51 34.45
CA ASP A 598 6.16 8.17 35.39
C ASP A 598 7.53 8.47 34.76
N LYS A 599 7.85 7.79 33.64
CA LYS A 599 9.06 8.03 32.86
C LYS A 599 8.89 9.07 31.75
N LYS A 600 7.73 9.75 31.67
CA LYS A 600 7.53 10.83 30.69
C LYS A 600 8.57 11.94 30.87
N ASN A 601 9.16 12.35 29.76
CA ASN A 601 10.14 13.41 29.71
C ASN A 601 10.01 14.14 28.37
N GLU A 602 9.83 15.47 28.38
CA GLU A 602 9.62 16.27 27.17
C GLU A 602 10.85 16.28 26.25
N GLU A 603 12.06 16.20 26.80
CA GLU A 603 13.31 16.12 26.03
C GLU A 603 13.58 14.70 25.50
N LYS A 604 13.00 13.68 26.15
CA LYS A 604 13.13 12.26 25.78
C LYS A 604 11.76 11.63 25.60
N VAL A 605 11.08 12.00 24.51
CA VAL A 605 9.72 11.59 24.19
C VAL A 605 9.50 10.06 24.24
N LEU A 606 10.54 9.26 23.98
CA LEU A 606 10.49 7.80 24.02
C LEU A 606 10.79 7.16 25.39
N ALA A 607 11.23 7.93 26.38
CA ALA A 607 11.54 7.44 27.73
C ALA A 607 10.41 6.64 28.43
N PRO A 608 9.12 6.95 28.25
CA PRO A 608 8.05 6.16 28.86
C PRO A 608 7.78 4.82 28.15
N TYR A 609 8.42 4.53 27.02
CA TYR A 609 8.19 3.31 26.27
C TYR A 609 9.38 2.35 26.41
N SER A 610 9.08 1.06 26.55
CA SER A 610 10.10 0.01 26.53
C SER A 610 9.65 -1.21 25.76
N GLU A 611 10.63 -1.88 25.15
CA GLU A 611 10.45 -3.12 24.39
C GLU A 611 11.39 -4.20 24.95
N ASP A 612 10.81 -5.38 25.17
CA ASP A 612 11.53 -6.58 25.59
C ASP A 612 11.16 -7.74 24.64
N TYR A 613 12.16 -8.57 24.32
CA TYR A 613 11.99 -9.74 23.47
C TYR A 613 11.81 -10.99 24.34
N HIS A 614 10.80 -11.79 24.04
CA HIS A 614 10.35 -12.91 24.85
C HIS A 614 10.24 -14.19 24.00
N LEU A 615 10.31 -15.33 24.68
CA LEU A 615 9.91 -16.63 24.18
C LEU A 615 8.70 -17.10 24.99
N GLY A 616 7.56 -17.26 24.32
CA GLY A 616 6.34 -17.83 24.88
C GLY A 616 6.23 -19.32 24.55
N LEU A 617 5.75 -20.14 25.48
CA LEU A 617 5.44 -21.56 25.26
C LEU A 617 4.03 -21.85 25.75
N TRP A 618 3.23 -22.58 24.96
CA TRP A 618 1.90 -23.05 25.35
C TRP A 618 1.82 -24.57 25.17
N VAL A 619 1.23 -25.26 26.15
CA VAL A 619 0.94 -26.70 26.10
C VAL A 619 -0.49 -26.91 26.58
N THR A 620 -1.30 -27.64 25.81
CA THR A 620 -2.68 -27.96 26.17
C THR A 620 -3.14 -29.30 25.57
N GLY A 621 -4.16 -29.90 26.16
CA GLY A 621 -4.72 -31.18 25.72
C GLY A 621 -3.90 -32.39 26.14
N LYS A 622 -3.88 -33.41 25.29
CA LYS A 622 -3.20 -34.69 25.53
C LYS A 622 -1.78 -34.70 24.98
N LYS A 623 -0.86 -35.29 25.75
CA LYS A 623 0.50 -35.60 25.31
C LYS A 623 0.53 -36.87 24.45
N VAL A 624 -0.30 -37.84 24.82
CA VAL A 624 -0.51 -39.08 24.08
C VAL A 624 -1.99 -39.17 23.77
N SER A 625 -2.33 -39.19 22.49
CA SER A 625 -3.69 -39.41 22.03
C SER A 625 -3.71 -40.41 20.89
N ASN A 626 -4.71 -41.30 20.91
CA ASN A 626 -4.99 -42.24 19.81
C ASN A 626 -3.78 -43.12 19.40
N SER A 627 -3.05 -43.62 20.40
CA SER A 627 -1.91 -44.53 20.19
C SER A 627 -2.34 -45.98 20.39
N TRP A 628 -1.95 -46.87 19.47
CA TRP A 628 -2.18 -48.32 19.63
C TRP A 628 -1.32 -48.94 20.75
N ALA A 629 -0.20 -48.29 21.10
CA ALA A 629 0.81 -48.81 22.01
C ALA A 629 0.72 -48.22 23.43
N HIS A 630 0.06 -47.08 23.60
CA HIS A 630 0.00 -46.34 24.86
C HIS A 630 -1.42 -45.84 25.11
N ALA A 631 -1.84 -45.84 26.37
CA ALA A 631 -3.10 -45.21 26.76
C ALA A 631 -3.02 -43.69 26.57
N ASP A 632 -4.18 -43.07 26.35
CA ASP A 632 -4.28 -41.62 26.31
C ASP A 632 -3.79 -41.00 27.63
N GLU A 633 -2.99 -39.94 27.54
CA GLU A 633 -2.39 -39.25 28.67
C GLU A 633 -2.51 -37.73 28.47
N ASN A 634 -3.09 -37.05 29.45
CA ASN A 634 -3.16 -35.58 29.45
C ASN A 634 -1.77 -34.98 29.65
N SER A 635 -1.45 -33.90 28.94
CA SER A 635 -0.28 -33.09 29.29
C SER A 635 -0.43 -32.54 30.71
N SER A 636 0.70 -32.22 31.34
CA SER A 636 0.72 -31.63 32.69
C SER A 636 1.69 -30.46 32.77
N VAL A 637 1.52 -29.62 33.80
CA VAL A 637 2.45 -28.52 34.08
C VAL A 637 3.91 -28.97 34.29
N TYR A 638 4.12 -30.24 34.67
CA TYR A 638 5.47 -30.81 34.82
C TYR A 638 6.18 -31.00 33.47
N GLU A 639 5.45 -31.20 32.37
CA GLU A 639 6.03 -31.19 31.02
C GLU A 639 6.54 -29.81 30.65
N LEU A 640 5.71 -28.79 30.88
CA LEU A 640 6.11 -27.39 30.65
C LEU A 640 7.35 -27.04 31.46
N LYS A 641 7.39 -27.43 32.75
CA LYS A 641 8.55 -27.26 33.62
C LYS A 641 9.80 -27.90 33.00
N ALA A 642 9.69 -29.15 32.53
CA ALA A 642 10.81 -29.85 31.89
C ALA A 642 11.30 -29.13 30.63
N TYR A 643 10.40 -28.61 29.78
CA TYR A 643 10.77 -27.83 28.61
C TYR A 643 11.52 -26.54 28.99
N VAL A 644 11.03 -25.79 29.98
CA VAL A 644 11.71 -24.58 30.47
C VAL A 644 13.10 -24.90 31.01
N GLU A 645 13.23 -25.93 31.86
CA GLU A 645 14.52 -26.35 32.41
C GLU A 645 15.50 -26.81 31.32
N ASN A 646 15.00 -27.53 30.32
CA ASN A 646 15.81 -28.00 29.20
C ASN A 646 16.30 -26.84 28.31
N ILE A 647 15.50 -25.78 28.13
CA ILE A 647 15.92 -24.56 27.43
C ILE A 647 17.04 -23.87 28.21
N LEU A 648 16.84 -23.66 29.52
CA LEU A 648 17.85 -23.01 30.38
C LEU A 648 19.17 -23.79 30.37
N LYS A 649 19.11 -25.12 30.50
CA LYS A 649 20.29 -26.00 30.38
C LYS A 649 20.94 -25.91 29.00
N ARG A 650 20.15 -25.91 27.92
CA ARG A 650 20.66 -25.83 26.54
C ARG A 650 21.36 -24.50 26.25
N LEU A 651 20.90 -23.41 26.88
CA LEU A 651 21.55 -22.10 26.86
C LEU A 651 22.84 -22.05 27.71
N GLY A 652 23.13 -23.10 28.49
CA GLY A 652 24.32 -23.21 29.33
C GLY A 652 24.17 -22.65 30.74
N LEU A 653 22.94 -22.39 31.20
CA LEU A 653 22.70 -21.96 32.58
C LEU A 653 22.74 -23.18 33.52
N ASP A 654 23.46 -23.02 34.62
CA ASP A 654 23.44 -23.96 35.74
C ASP A 654 22.23 -23.66 36.63
N LEU A 655 21.27 -24.60 36.67
CA LEU A 655 20.03 -24.45 37.44
C LEU A 655 20.28 -24.28 38.94
N HIS A 656 21.36 -24.83 39.48
CA HIS A 656 21.71 -24.66 40.91
C HIS A 656 22.13 -23.22 41.25
N ASN A 657 22.47 -22.42 40.23
CA ASN A 657 22.78 -21.00 40.39
C ASN A 657 21.57 -20.09 40.18
N LEU A 658 20.40 -20.65 39.86
CA LEU A 658 19.14 -19.93 39.72
C LEU A 658 18.31 -20.05 41.00
N VAL A 659 17.44 -19.08 41.22
CA VAL A 659 16.48 -19.06 42.34
C VAL A 659 15.11 -19.34 41.77
N VAL A 660 14.61 -20.54 42.04
CA VAL A 660 13.24 -20.95 41.69
C VAL A 660 12.35 -20.71 42.89
N GLY A 661 11.21 -20.06 42.68
CA GLY A 661 10.25 -19.76 43.74
C GLY A 661 8.81 -19.76 43.24
N ASN A 662 7.87 -19.93 44.16
CA ASN A 662 6.44 -19.81 43.84
C ASN A 662 6.14 -18.40 43.32
N LEU A 663 5.32 -18.33 42.28
CA LEU A 663 4.79 -17.10 41.72
C LEU A 663 3.27 -17.08 41.94
N THR A 664 2.76 -15.95 42.40
CA THR A 664 1.33 -15.70 42.55
C THR A 664 1.01 -14.44 41.80
N ASP A 665 0.09 -14.54 40.86
CA ASP A 665 -0.40 -13.45 40.03
C ASP A 665 -1.80 -13.77 39.49
N ASP A 666 -2.35 -12.89 38.66
CA ASP A 666 -3.69 -13.02 38.08
C ASP A 666 -3.71 -13.78 36.75
N ILE A 667 -2.55 -14.16 36.20
CA ILE A 667 -2.44 -14.97 34.98
C ILE A 667 -2.37 -16.46 35.27
N PHE A 668 -1.76 -16.86 36.39
CA PHE A 668 -1.57 -18.26 36.77
C PHE A 668 -2.37 -18.68 38.01
N ALA A 669 -3.03 -19.83 37.94
CA ALA A 669 -3.62 -20.48 39.11
C ALA A 669 -2.55 -21.07 40.05
N ALA A 670 -1.43 -21.51 39.48
CA ALA A 670 -0.22 -21.92 40.19
C ALA A 670 0.97 -21.80 39.24
N ALA A 671 2.06 -21.16 39.69
CA ALA A 671 3.23 -20.92 38.86
C ALA A 671 4.54 -20.91 39.64
N LEU A 672 5.63 -21.04 38.90
CA LEU A 672 6.99 -20.83 39.35
C LEU A 672 7.62 -19.66 38.58
N SER A 673 8.52 -18.95 39.26
CA SER A 673 9.43 -18.00 38.63
C SER A 673 10.86 -18.51 38.74
N VAL A 674 11.66 -18.22 37.72
CA VAL A 674 13.10 -18.50 37.67
C VAL A 674 13.83 -17.17 37.65
N ASN A 675 14.66 -16.93 38.66
CA ASN A 675 15.38 -15.67 38.84
C ASN A 675 16.89 -15.92 38.92
N THR A 676 17.67 -14.92 38.53
CA THR A 676 19.10 -14.85 38.90
C THR A 676 19.24 -14.61 40.41
N LYS A 677 20.43 -14.89 40.98
CA LYS A 677 20.73 -14.53 42.39
C LYS A 677 20.59 -13.03 42.68
N GLY A 678 20.72 -12.18 41.65
CA GLY A 678 20.49 -10.74 41.75
C GLY A 678 19.02 -10.32 41.66
N GLY A 679 18.08 -11.27 41.62
CA GLY A 679 16.64 -11.01 41.60
C GLY A 679 16.06 -10.66 40.23
N LYS A 680 16.84 -10.74 39.14
CA LYS A 680 16.31 -10.58 37.78
C LYS A 680 15.53 -11.82 37.34
N ARG A 681 14.26 -11.64 36.98
CA ARG A 681 13.38 -12.71 36.48
C ARG A 681 13.74 -13.07 35.03
N LEU A 682 14.03 -14.34 34.82
CA LEU A 682 14.39 -14.92 33.52
C LEU A 682 13.20 -15.63 32.87
N ALA A 683 12.39 -16.29 33.69
CA ALA A 683 11.21 -17.00 33.22
C ALA A 683 10.10 -17.03 34.29
N SER A 684 8.86 -17.18 33.84
CA SER A 684 7.70 -17.55 34.66
C SER A 684 6.87 -18.58 33.91
N PHE A 685 6.39 -19.61 34.60
CA PHE A 685 5.59 -20.65 33.96
C PHE A 685 4.63 -21.32 34.94
N GLY A 686 3.48 -21.75 34.43
CA GLY A 686 2.44 -22.32 35.29
C GLY A 686 1.15 -22.67 34.55
N ILE A 687 0.10 -22.86 35.33
CA ILE A 687 -1.26 -23.19 34.87
C ILE A 687 -2.03 -21.90 34.67
N VAL A 688 -2.53 -21.61 33.47
CA VAL A 688 -3.33 -20.41 33.18
C VAL A 688 -4.64 -20.43 33.97
N THR A 689 -5.09 -19.29 34.49
CA THR A 689 -6.33 -19.22 35.28
C THR A 689 -7.57 -19.57 34.44
N LYS A 690 -8.54 -20.26 35.06
CA LYS A 690 -9.84 -20.57 34.43
C LYS A 690 -10.60 -19.32 33.99
N LYS A 691 -10.40 -18.19 34.68
CA LYS A 691 -11.01 -16.89 34.32
C LYS A 691 -10.57 -16.47 32.91
N LEU A 692 -9.26 -16.54 32.62
CA LEU A 692 -8.72 -16.21 31.31
C LEU A 692 -9.17 -17.22 30.25
N LEU A 693 -9.07 -18.52 30.52
CA LEU A 693 -9.47 -19.56 29.55
C LEU A 693 -10.94 -19.43 29.14
N LYS A 694 -11.83 -19.14 30.10
CA LYS A 694 -13.25 -18.90 29.82
C LYS A 694 -13.49 -17.69 28.92
N ALA A 695 -12.66 -16.65 29.00
CA ALA A 695 -12.78 -15.47 28.14
C ALA A 695 -12.46 -15.78 26.67
N PHE A 696 -11.70 -16.85 26.40
CA PHE A 696 -11.34 -17.33 25.07
C PHE A 696 -12.13 -18.58 24.63
N ASP A 697 -13.12 -19.02 25.44
CA ASP A 697 -13.89 -20.24 25.20
C ASP A 697 -13.01 -21.52 25.09
N ILE A 698 -12.01 -21.62 25.98
CA ILE A 698 -11.08 -22.75 26.04
C ILE A 698 -11.44 -23.65 27.23
N ASP A 699 -11.82 -24.89 26.94
CA ASP A 699 -12.19 -25.89 27.96
C ASP A 699 -10.98 -26.61 28.59
N ASN A 700 -9.96 -26.90 27.78
CA ASN A 700 -8.77 -27.62 28.23
C ASN A 700 -7.91 -26.76 29.15
N GLU A 701 -7.20 -27.40 30.09
CA GLU A 701 -6.12 -26.71 30.80
C GLU A 701 -5.04 -26.26 29.82
N VAL A 702 -4.55 -25.02 30.01
CA VAL A 702 -3.42 -24.48 29.25
C VAL A 702 -2.29 -24.20 30.24
N TYR A 703 -1.11 -24.71 29.90
CA TYR A 703 0.13 -24.42 30.60
C TYR A 703 0.93 -23.42 29.77
N PHE A 704 1.33 -22.31 30.37
CA PHE A 704 2.03 -21.22 29.68
C PHE A 704 3.36 -20.91 30.36
N ALA A 705 4.41 -20.67 29.56
CA ALA A 705 5.68 -20.13 30.01
C ALA A 705 6.03 -18.86 29.24
N ASP A 706 6.51 -17.85 29.96
CA ASP A 706 7.13 -16.64 29.42
C ASP A 706 8.60 -16.62 29.84
N LEU A 707 9.51 -16.55 28.85
CA LEU A 707 10.94 -16.44 29.07
C LEU A 707 11.42 -15.09 28.51
N ASN A 708 11.96 -14.24 29.36
CA ASN A 708 12.51 -12.95 28.94
C ASN A 708 13.85 -13.19 28.22
N TRP A 709 13.82 -13.23 26.89
CA TRP A 709 14.98 -13.57 26.07
C TRP A 709 16.10 -12.54 26.22
N LYS A 710 15.74 -11.26 26.36
CA LYS A 710 16.71 -10.18 26.58
C LYS A 710 17.50 -10.37 27.87
N GLU A 711 16.84 -10.71 28.97
CA GLU A 711 17.50 -11.00 30.25
C GLU A 711 18.26 -12.33 30.23
N LEU A 712 17.75 -13.35 29.52
CA LEU A 712 18.49 -14.60 29.28
C LEU A 712 19.81 -14.34 28.54
N MET A 713 19.80 -13.55 27.46
CA MET A 713 21.00 -13.20 26.71
C MET A 713 22.03 -12.45 27.56
N LYS A 714 21.59 -11.65 28.55
CA LYS A 714 22.48 -11.03 29.53
C LYS A 714 23.05 -12.06 30.50
N ALA A 715 22.21 -12.95 31.03
CA ALA A 715 22.61 -13.95 32.02
C ALA A 715 23.67 -14.93 31.49
N ILE A 716 23.63 -15.26 30.19
CA ILE A 716 24.59 -16.20 29.59
C ILE A 716 25.92 -15.55 29.18
N ARG A 717 26.06 -14.21 29.20
CA ARG A 717 27.32 -13.54 28.79
C ARG A 717 28.53 -14.01 29.60
N SER A 718 28.31 -14.32 30.88
CA SER A 718 29.36 -14.79 31.79
C SER A 718 29.56 -16.31 31.76
N VAL A 719 28.72 -17.06 31.04
CA VAL A 719 28.84 -18.52 30.96
C VAL A 719 30.09 -18.87 30.13
N LYS A 720 31.04 -19.56 30.75
CA LYS A 720 32.24 -20.08 30.11
C LYS A 720 32.10 -21.58 29.98
N ILE A 721 32.13 -22.09 28.75
CA ILE A 721 32.23 -23.52 28.49
C ILE A 721 33.69 -23.92 28.72
N SER A 722 33.94 -24.72 29.76
CA SER A 722 35.26 -25.27 30.05
C SER A 722 35.18 -26.80 30.16
N TYR A 723 36.21 -27.48 29.67
CA TYR A 723 36.35 -28.92 29.84
C TYR A 723 36.59 -29.29 31.31
N LYS A 724 35.97 -30.37 31.76
CA LYS A 724 36.21 -30.99 33.06
C LYS A 724 36.50 -32.48 32.85
N GLU A 725 37.54 -33.01 33.48
CA GLU A 725 37.89 -34.43 33.37
C GLU A 725 36.77 -35.29 33.95
N ILE A 726 36.45 -36.39 33.26
CA ILE A 726 35.47 -37.37 33.72
C ILE A 726 36.11 -38.17 34.86
N SER A 727 35.45 -38.22 36.02
CA SER A 727 35.96 -38.97 37.18
C SER A 727 36.14 -40.45 36.84
N LYS A 728 37.30 -41.00 37.21
CA LYS A 728 37.61 -42.45 37.11
C LYS A 728 37.12 -43.22 38.34
N PHE A 729 36.63 -42.53 39.37
CA PHE A 729 36.19 -43.11 40.63
C PHE A 729 34.67 -43.31 40.65
N PRO A 730 34.18 -44.42 41.21
CA PRO A 730 32.75 -44.74 41.20
C PRO A 730 31.94 -43.76 42.06
N ALA A 731 30.73 -43.45 41.61
CA ALA A 731 29.73 -42.76 42.41
C ALA A 731 28.96 -43.76 43.29
N VAL A 732 28.45 -43.29 44.42
CA VAL A 732 27.65 -44.09 45.36
C VAL A 732 26.29 -43.43 45.57
N LYS A 733 25.22 -44.20 45.38
CA LYS A 733 23.83 -43.80 45.64
C LYS A 733 23.41 -44.23 47.04
N ARG A 734 22.71 -43.35 47.77
CA ARG A 734 22.09 -43.63 49.06
C ARG A 734 20.68 -43.06 49.09
N ASP A 735 19.71 -43.90 49.45
CA ASP A 735 18.31 -43.52 49.46
C ASP A 735 17.82 -43.34 50.90
N LEU A 736 17.06 -42.29 51.14
CA LEU A 736 16.39 -42.01 52.41
C LEU A 736 14.88 -41.91 52.19
N ALA A 737 14.12 -42.60 53.04
CA ALA A 737 12.68 -42.37 53.17
C ALA A 737 12.45 -41.34 54.30
N LEU A 738 12.05 -40.13 53.92
CA LEU A 738 11.88 -38.99 54.81
C LEU A 738 10.40 -38.75 55.10
N LEU A 739 9.98 -38.97 56.33
CA LEU A 739 8.66 -38.59 56.84
C LEU A 739 8.66 -37.10 57.23
N LEU A 740 7.82 -36.31 56.59
CA LEU A 740 7.81 -34.84 56.66
C LEU A 740 6.39 -34.30 56.80
N ASP A 741 6.25 -33.08 57.28
CA ASP A 741 4.96 -32.36 57.19
C ASP A 741 4.57 -32.11 55.73
N LYS A 742 3.27 -32.18 55.43
CA LYS A 742 2.74 -32.08 54.06
C LYS A 742 3.15 -30.80 53.33
N ASN A 743 3.40 -29.72 54.06
CA ASN A 743 3.76 -28.42 53.50
C ASN A 743 5.24 -28.31 53.10
N VAL A 744 6.12 -29.19 53.57
CA VAL A 744 7.56 -29.14 53.27
C VAL A 744 7.79 -29.45 51.80
N GLN A 745 8.40 -28.54 51.04
CA GLN A 745 8.66 -28.73 49.62
C GLN A 745 9.97 -29.48 49.38
N PHE A 746 10.05 -30.26 48.29
CA PHE A 746 11.28 -30.96 47.92
C PHE A 746 12.47 -30.02 47.70
N ALA A 747 12.23 -28.82 47.17
CA ALA A 747 13.25 -27.79 47.00
C ALA A 747 13.95 -27.40 48.32
N GLU A 748 13.26 -27.50 49.46
CA GLU A 748 13.85 -27.24 50.76
C GLU A 748 14.84 -28.34 51.16
N ILE A 749 14.53 -29.60 50.86
CA ILE A 749 15.41 -30.76 51.07
C ILE A 749 16.65 -30.64 50.20
N GLU A 750 16.45 -30.38 48.91
CA GLU A 750 17.54 -30.22 47.95
C GLU A 750 18.49 -29.09 48.38
N LYS A 751 17.94 -27.92 48.76
CA LYS A 751 18.71 -26.80 49.28
C LYS A 751 19.53 -27.19 50.51
N ILE A 752 18.91 -27.83 51.50
CA ILE A 752 19.61 -28.24 52.73
C ILE A 752 20.69 -29.27 52.41
N ALA A 753 20.45 -30.19 51.48
CA ALA A 753 21.41 -31.19 51.08
C ALA A 753 22.67 -30.57 50.46
N TYR A 754 22.51 -29.69 49.47
CA TYR A 754 23.62 -28.97 48.85
C TYR A 754 24.31 -27.97 49.80
N GLU A 755 23.61 -27.39 50.77
CA GLU A 755 24.23 -26.60 51.84
C GLU A 755 25.09 -27.47 52.78
N THR A 756 24.67 -28.70 53.02
CA THR A 756 25.30 -29.63 53.96
C THR A 756 26.59 -30.22 53.41
N GLU A 757 26.58 -30.62 52.13
CA GLU A 757 27.74 -31.20 51.44
C GLU A 757 27.86 -30.61 50.03
N LYS A 758 28.85 -29.74 49.84
CA LYS A 758 29.05 -28.98 48.59
C LYS A 758 30.03 -29.62 47.62
N LYS A 759 30.88 -30.54 48.09
CA LYS A 759 32.00 -31.08 47.31
C LYS A 759 31.65 -32.44 46.72
N LEU A 760 31.10 -33.31 47.56
CA LEU A 760 30.91 -34.72 47.24
C LEU A 760 29.50 -35.05 46.76
N LEU A 761 28.49 -34.28 47.16
CA LEU A 761 27.12 -34.46 46.69
C LEU A 761 27.01 -33.94 45.25
N LYS A 762 26.63 -34.84 44.34
CA LYS A 762 26.48 -34.55 42.92
C LYS A 762 25.02 -34.37 42.52
N GLU A 763 24.13 -35.17 43.08
CA GLU A 763 22.72 -35.20 42.68
C GLU A 763 21.81 -35.51 43.88
N VAL A 764 20.64 -34.88 43.90
CA VAL A 764 19.55 -35.14 44.85
C VAL A 764 18.29 -35.37 44.03
N GLU A 765 17.70 -36.56 44.14
CA GLU A 765 16.58 -36.99 43.27
C GLU A 765 15.39 -37.43 44.13
N LEU A 766 14.21 -36.85 43.88
CA LEU A 766 12.95 -37.34 44.43
C LEU A 766 12.38 -38.40 43.49
N PHE A 767 12.33 -39.66 43.93
CA PHE A 767 11.85 -40.75 43.09
C PHE A 767 10.51 -41.34 43.53
N ASP A 768 10.03 -41.02 44.74
CA ASP A 768 8.69 -41.40 45.19
C ASP A 768 8.10 -40.40 46.19
N VAL A 769 6.77 -40.22 46.10
CA VAL A 769 5.96 -39.40 47.01
C VAL A 769 4.76 -40.22 47.45
N TYR A 770 4.74 -40.58 48.74
CA TYR A 770 3.64 -41.36 49.32
C TYR A 770 2.83 -40.52 50.31
N GLU A 771 1.53 -40.38 50.04
CA GLU A 771 0.53 -39.74 50.89
C GLU A 771 -0.64 -40.71 51.20
N GLY A 772 -0.32 -41.91 51.71
CA GLY A 772 -1.32 -42.95 51.95
C GLY A 772 -1.82 -43.05 53.40
N LYS A 773 -2.83 -43.90 53.60
CA LYS A 773 -3.50 -44.14 54.90
C LYS A 773 -2.59 -44.66 56.03
N ASN A 774 -1.41 -45.18 55.68
CA ASN A 774 -0.43 -45.73 56.62
C ASN A 774 0.53 -44.67 57.19
N LEU A 775 0.30 -43.38 56.93
CA LEU A 775 1.06 -42.27 57.50
C LEU A 775 0.22 -41.53 58.55
N GLU A 776 0.90 -40.91 59.51
CA GLU A 776 0.25 -39.97 60.44
C GLU A 776 -0.46 -38.85 59.67
N ALA A 777 -1.62 -38.41 60.17
CA ALA A 777 -2.38 -37.35 59.52
C ALA A 777 -1.54 -36.07 59.39
N GLY A 778 -1.51 -35.48 58.19
CA GLY A 778 -0.70 -34.30 57.89
C GLY A 778 0.76 -34.57 57.53
N LYS A 779 1.19 -35.83 57.52
CA LYS A 779 2.53 -36.24 57.06
C LYS A 779 2.52 -36.77 55.62
N LYS A 780 3.67 -36.71 54.98
CA LYS A 780 4.00 -37.36 53.70
C LYS A 780 5.37 -38.01 53.78
N SER A 781 5.60 -39.01 52.94
CA SER A 781 6.90 -39.69 52.83
C SER A 781 7.52 -39.34 51.48
N TYR A 782 8.72 -38.76 51.49
CA TYR A 782 9.53 -38.54 50.31
C TYR A 782 10.67 -39.56 50.26
N ALA A 783 10.77 -40.32 49.17
CA ALA A 783 11.92 -41.16 48.92
C ALA A 783 12.93 -40.37 48.09
N VAL A 784 14.05 -40.03 48.72
CA VAL A 784 15.08 -39.14 48.17
C VAL A 784 16.39 -39.88 48.04
N SER A 785 16.94 -39.85 46.85
CA SER A 785 18.26 -40.39 46.53
C SER A 785 19.32 -39.29 46.62
N PHE A 786 20.48 -39.64 47.15
CA PHE A 786 21.68 -38.80 47.18
C PHE A 786 22.83 -39.51 46.45
N LEU A 787 23.34 -38.90 45.38
CA LEU A 787 24.51 -39.38 44.65
C LEU A 787 25.78 -38.69 45.19
N LEU A 788 26.69 -39.47 45.77
CA LEU A 788 27.97 -39.00 46.29
C LEU A 788 29.12 -39.47 45.40
N GLN A 789 30.04 -38.57 45.05
CA GLN A 789 31.23 -38.91 44.28
C GLN A 789 32.38 -37.97 44.62
N ASP A 790 33.57 -38.53 44.82
CA ASP A 790 34.83 -37.80 44.86
C ASP A 790 35.55 -37.96 43.51
N GLU A 791 36.13 -36.88 43.02
CA GLU A 791 36.83 -36.84 41.72
C GLU A 791 38.31 -37.23 41.86
N SER A 792 38.80 -37.39 43.09
CA SER A 792 40.20 -37.67 43.42
C SER A 792 40.45 -39.05 44.03
N GLN A 793 39.41 -39.72 44.54
CA GLN A 793 39.53 -41.02 45.22
C GLN A 793 38.18 -41.76 45.27
N THR A 794 38.20 -43.07 45.59
CA THR A 794 36.99 -43.83 45.90
C THR A 794 36.50 -43.52 47.32
N LEU A 795 35.21 -43.24 47.49
CA LEU A 795 34.60 -43.03 48.80
C LEU A 795 34.52 -44.35 49.57
N ASN A 796 34.98 -44.36 50.83
CA ASN A 796 34.80 -45.50 51.73
C ASN A 796 33.52 -45.34 52.58
N ASP A 797 33.04 -46.45 53.15
CA ASP A 797 31.78 -46.47 53.91
C ASP A 797 31.77 -45.49 55.09
N LYS A 798 32.89 -45.33 55.80
CA LYS A 798 32.99 -44.38 56.92
C LYS A 798 32.78 -42.92 56.48
N MET A 799 33.26 -42.56 55.30
CA MET A 799 33.05 -41.21 54.73
C MET A 799 31.58 -41.03 54.33
N ILE A 800 31.00 -42.04 53.67
CA ILE A 800 29.61 -42.03 53.22
C ILE A 800 28.67 -41.89 54.42
N ASP A 801 28.82 -42.75 55.43
CA ASP A 801 27.97 -42.75 56.63
C ASP A 801 28.06 -41.42 57.39
N LYS A 802 29.25 -40.81 57.44
CA LYS A 802 29.43 -39.49 58.06
C LYS A 802 28.68 -38.40 57.31
N ILE A 803 28.69 -38.42 55.97
CA ILE A 803 27.96 -37.46 55.14
C ILE A 803 26.45 -37.67 55.30
N MET A 804 25.99 -38.93 55.18
CA MET A 804 24.57 -39.26 55.30
C MET A 804 24.03 -38.94 56.70
N SER A 805 24.76 -39.23 57.76
CA SER A 805 24.37 -38.87 59.13
C SER A 805 24.25 -37.35 59.29
N LYS A 806 25.14 -36.58 58.66
CA LYS A 806 25.08 -35.11 58.67
C LYS A 806 23.87 -34.58 57.88
N LEU A 807 23.56 -35.19 56.72
CA LEU A 807 22.38 -34.86 55.92
C LEU A 807 21.09 -35.13 56.71
N VAL A 808 20.96 -36.34 57.26
CA VAL A 808 19.81 -36.73 58.11
C VAL A 808 19.63 -35.74 59.24
N LYS A 809 20.69 -35.49 60.02
CA LYS A 809 20.61 -34.55 61.15
C LYS A 809 20.16 -33.15 60.74
N ASN A 810 20.68 -32.61 59.63
CA ASN A 810 20.28 -31.28 59.18
C ASN A 810 18.83 -31.24 58.66
N LEU A 811 18.34 -32.32 58.05
CA LEU A 811 16.95 -32.45 57.62
C LEU A 811 16.01 -32.61 58.84
N GLU A 812 16.43 -33.35 59.87
CA GLU A 812 15.74 -33.44 61.17
C GLU A 812 15.66 -32.07 61.84
N ASP A 813 16.80 -31.38 62.01
CA ASP A 813 16.91 -30.11 62.72
C ASP A 813 16.16 -28.97 62.02
N LYS A 814 16.18 -28.91 60.68
CA LYS A 814 15.60 -27.80 59.90
C LYS A 814 14.18 -28.04 59.41
N LEU A 815 13.81 -29.29 59.09
CA LEU A 815 12.51 -29.62 58.48
C LEU A 815 11.65 -30.53 59.36
N GLY A 816 12.15 -30.96 60.53
CA GLY A 816 11.44 -31.93 61.37
C GLY A 816 11.29 -33.31 60.71
N ALA A 817 12.18 -33.63 59.76
CA ALA A 817 12.18 -34.92 59.07
C ALA A 817 12.36 -36.08 60.05
N LYS A 818 11.82 -37.26 59.73
CA LYS A 818 12.16 -38.52 60.42
C LYS A 818 12.44 -39.61 59.39
N LEU A 819 13.43 -40.46 59.65
CA LEU A 819 13.65 -41.65 58.85
C LEU A 819 12.52 -42.66 59.06
N ARG A 820 12.03 -43.24 57.97
CA ARG A 820 10.99 -44.28 57.96
C ARG A 820 11.58 -45.68 57.85
#